data_AF-A0A9N8HXY7-F1
#
_entry.id   AF-A0A9N8HXY7-F1
#
_cell.length_a   1.000
_cell.length_b   1.000
_cell.length_c   1.000
_cell.angle_alpha   90.00
_cell.angle_beta   90.00
_cell.angle_gamma   90.00
#
_symmetry.space_group_name_H-M   'P 1'
#
loop_
_entity.id
_entity.type
_entity.pdbx_description
1 polymer ?
#
loop_
_entity_poly.entity_id
_entity_poly.type
_entity_poly.pdbx_seq_one_letter_code
_entity_poly.pdbx_strand_id
1 'polypeptide(L)'
;MEPLADRVPTLRTAEAAPMAPRRRASSSRKTRSALEWRSDLMGIYSTLFHKRSNGIEKTLRAHCQENENIVFPAQYKRIAAIWNELKLEQDLSSGVNPSNESFVSKINGRFPEKAATQNSSVANADSDDEEATSNVTTSRVRTNKNTTRTAQQWKDLLLDLFFFLSSAKTGNRKESVRSYCVKILHSEQSYRRVHEIWKALGLDKDLESDVSPSDGLIKAKLQERFGADEQSDKENNNNGRDLRPSSNSYFDRYEEDLLRECVAGFARAGFPLEKSNLKTVADNFLKADGIDTSGNGGISNDTNERIYKEGSMKAVSNVNPIDPQRAAQAEPHVLNAMYHQLDNWIAIAHEVNPTAWPEDRYANIPPSRIYNTDEQGPNPTALRNPVLIPKDMLDQRSRLFQNTREGDGKMQFHYSVANIVRADGVQCHPHESVEGAPAPYVLISDPSSVCELDNMDKASRDRLLANQTEDNTTFTLNPSVLEGWHDQYQLGKKDTLVNKFGFQIRTTPTGSMLKRTFYDFILHFVQQLPHDQGANGLGVVLFLDWHCSRECPQSLLTTFFEHNVLLFVLPSKTSIWAQPCDNGKNELTAKHIAITAHNMGLMIGTPLDYIDANKIFRGGLEMNCLEQNDELRRTGTNAVVSSFKKTGLYPIDYDNEGWQSAFQNFSKLNQLVRQQKQEAGEILPQIVWVSKAKTLDSREPLSAEDEEAIRSFLTADDFLVRGGANSDEDSENQHPLSMERMPLIILAMAIGDQMIGEYAHDVDRDVAAPPVANTFVESVALKLIEFVAVTHDNRVDTTCTLSSEAIARDKLRTKLSLLQFGHAITLRKKAETEVPLNLMKQTPQRFIVLDNERRSSRNMIPMSVNEILDTCFDAKDDQRYSLTVKDRVKCRRKARVARKKLNESMYGEAKEEANNRRLKRNVDVFTSNLALKRPRFANQLKAILEEEEGFDMTELYLEMEKVVLEPYSDSIAVTRGDTSKQIDVTVVGTDVSAVSHKMETTLMKTIVELKKTGDKSKRRKRRRKAGQSTHLGKSGVAVGILIQRQHKEEELKMTEKQEKSILDELDRLKSLLSKTNELVVSMPGNYWKYDKVKGKRREVLARLFGVYTSKAKADDLSSALKALHLSENSFQAKLNELKVSVASKERSVAPIIAKRREQEDFIASTADYADAPAEPTTATMGALDDEDDDSDIDG
;
A
#
# COMPACT_ATOMS: atom_id res chain seq x y z
N MET A 1 -58.77 13.11 29.54
CA MET A 1 -58.91 11.83 30.29
C MET A 1 -57.81 11.78 31.34
N GLU A 2 -57.91 10.89 32.32
CA GLU A 2 -57.06 10.92 33.52
C GLU A 2 -55.61 10.44 33.26
N PRO A 3 -54.62 10.94 34.03
CA PRO A 3 -53.25 10.44 33.98
C PRO A 3 -53.06 9.24 34.91
N LEU A 4 -52.58 8.11 34.38
CA LEU A 4 -52.16 6.96 35.17
C LEU A 4 -50.67 7.05 35.52
N ALA A 5 -50.38 7.25 36.81
CA ALA A 5 -49.04 7.23 37.36
C ALA A 5 -48.63 5.83 37.86
N ASP A 6 -47.41 5.74 38.40
CA ASP A 6 -46.83 4.62 39.17
C ASP A 6 -46.61 3.28 38.46
N ARG A 7 -45.35 3.05 38.06
CA ARG A 7 -44.51 1.96 38.61
C ARG A 7 -43.05 2.07 38.16
N VAL A 8 -42.20 2.64 39.02
CA VAL A 8 -40.72 2.57 38.89
C VAL A 8 -40.18 1.53 39.86
N PRO A 9 -39.51 0.45 39.40
CA PRO A 9 -38.83 -0.49 40.29
C PRO A 9 -37.51 0.13 40.81
N THR A 10 -37.38 0.29 42.12
CA THR A 10 -36.11 0.73 42.74
C THR A 10 -35.05 -0.36 42.65
N LEU A 11 -34.09 -0.20 41.73
CA LEU A 11 -32.87 -1.01 41.69
C LEU A 11 -32.02 -0.76 42.96
N ARG A 12 -31.75 -1.82 43.71
CA ARG A 12 -30.87 -1.77 44.88
C ARG A 12 -29.41 -1.56 44.44
N THR A 13 -28.76 -0.54 44.97
CA THR A 13 -27.31 -0.40 44.91
C THR A 13 -26.65 -1.52 45.72
N ALA A 14 -25.91 -2.40 45.06
CA ALA A 14 -25.02 -3.35 45.70
C ALA A 14 -23.63 -2.71 45.86
N GLU A 15 -23.19 -2.48 47.09
CA GLU A 15 -21.86 -1.95 47.37
C GLU A 15 -20.78 -3.00 47.04
N ALA A 16 -19.99 -2.75 46.00
CA ALA A 16 -18.88 -3.61 45.62
C ALA A 16 -17.62 -3.25 46.42
N ALA A 17 -17.14 -4.18 47.26
CA ALA A 17 -15.90 -4.00 48.01
C ALA A 17 -14.66 -3.91 47.08
N PRO A 18 -13.63 -3.12 47.43
CA PRO A 18 -12.49 -2.87 46.55
C PRO A 18 -11.57 -4.09 46.42
N MET A 19 -11.61 -4.76 45.27
CA MET A 19 -10.64 -5.82 44.95
C MET A 19 -9.28 -5.23 44.54
N ALA A 20 -8.22 -5.58 45.28
CA ALA A 20 -6.86 -5.20 44.95
C ALA A 20 -6.37 -5.84 43.63
N PRO A 21 -5.51 -5.16 42.84
CA PRO A 21 -5.18 -5.57 41.48
C PRO A 21 -4.27 -6.81 41.43
N ARG A 22 -4.84 -7.97 41.07
CA ARG A 22 -4.07 -9.16 40.67
C ARG A 22 -3.41 -8.94 39.30
N ARG A 23 -2.12 -8.58 39.30
CA ARG A 23 -1.27 -8.67 38.09
C ARG A 23 -1.30 -10.10 37.54
N ARG A 24 -1.83 -10.30 36.32
CA ARG A 24 -1.63 -11.51 35.53
C ARG A 24 -0.59 -11.23 34.44
N ALA A 25 0.44 -12.07 34.36
CA ALA A 25 1.45 -11.98 33.31
C ALA A 25 0.91 -12.53 31.98
N SER A 26 1.35 -11.93 30.87
CA SER A 26 0.97 -12.34 29.51
C SER A 26 1.71 -13.60 29.06
N SER A 27 1.12 -14.77 29.34
CA SER A 27 1.66 -16.05 28.86
C SER A 27 1.40 -16.24 27.36
N SER A 28 2.46 -16.31 26.54
CA SER A 28 2.36 -16.78 25.17
C SER A 28 1.90 -18.25 25.12
N ARG A 29 1.05 -18.61 24.15
CA ARG A 29 0.55 -19.99 23.99
C ARG A 29 1.69 -20.92 23.55
N LYS A 30 2.33 -21.59 24.51
CA LYS A 30 3.25 -22.72 24.23
C LYS A 30 2.46 -23.87 23.60
N THR A 31 3.01 -24.46 22.55
CA THR A 31 2.54 -25.74 22.00
C THR A 31 3.01 -26.87 22.92
N ARG A 32 2.08 -27.68 23.42
CA ARG A 32 2.39 -28.86 24.24
C ARG A 32 3.20 -29.88 23.42
N SER A 33 4.29 -30.35 24.02
CA SER A 33 5.16 -31.41 23.51
C SER A 33 4.49 -32.78 23.54
N ALA A 34 5.03 -33.74 22.77
CA ALA A 34 4.55 -35.13 22.78
C ALA A 34 4.59 -35.77 24.18
N LEU A 35 5.57 -35.40 25.01
CA LEU A 35 5.71 -35.89 26.39
C LEU A 35 4.59 -35.36 27.30
N GLU A 36 4.20 -34.09 27.16
CA GLU A 36 3.07 -33.51 27.89
C GLU A 36 1.76 -34.21 27.48
N TRP A 37 1.49 -34.36 26.18
CA TRP A 37 0.29 -35.07 25.69
C TRP A 37 0.24 -36.53 26.18
N ARG A 38 1.37 -37.24 26.20
CA ARG A 38 1.45 -38.58 26.81
C ARG A 38 1.10 -38.54 28.30
N SER A 39 1.68 -37.61 29.05
CA SER A 39 1.45 -37.45 30.49
C SER A 39 -0.02 -37.16 30.82
N ASP A 40 -0.65 -36.22 30.10
CA ASP A 40 -2.08 -35.88 30.28
C ASP A 40 -2.98 -37.11 30.05
N LEU A 41 -2.79 -37.81 28.92
CA LEU A 41 -3.64 -38.95 28.54
C LEU A 41 -3.48 -40.14 29.49
N MET A 42 -2.23 -40.46 29.89
CA MET A 42 -1.95 -41.50 30.89
C MET A 42 -2.58 -41.14 32.26
N GLY A 43 -2.51 -39.87 32.67
CA GLY A 43 -3.07 -39.38 33.94
C GLY A 43 -4.60 -39.40 33.97
N ILE A 44 -5.26 -38.91 32.91
CA ILE A 44 -6.71 -38.95 32.74
C ILE A 44 -7.19 -40.41 32.75
N TYR A 45 -6.57 -41.28 31.95
CA TYR A 45 -6.97 -42.69 31.86
C TYR A 45 -6.79 -43.44 33.18
N SER A 46 -5.66 -43.28 33.86
CA SER A 46 -5.45 -43.88 35.19
C SER A 46 -6.49 -43.39 36.20
N THR A 47 -6.83 -42.09 36.17
CA THR A 47 -7.86 -41.52 37.04
C THR A 47 -9.24 -42.13 36.77
N LEU A 48 -9.64 -42.27 35.51
CA LEU A 48 -10.94 -42.85 35.14
C LEU A 48 -11.00 -44.36 35.44
N PHE A 49 -9.91 -45.09 35.19
CA PHE A 49 -9.78 -46.52 35.47
C PHE A 49 -9.99 -46.83 36.95
N HIS A 50 -9.40 -46.04 37.85
CA HIS A 50 -9.59 -46.19 39.29
C HIS A 50 -10.96 -45.67 39.78
N LYS A 51 -11.54 -44.63 39.17
CA LYS A 51 -12.85 -44.08 39.58
C LYS A 51 -14.06 -44.95 39.16
N ARG A 52 -13.92 -45.89 38.21
CA ARG A 52 -15.02 -46.76 37.70
C ARG A 52 -16.32 -46.01 37.39
N SER A 53 -16.20 -44.80 36.84
CA SER A 53 -17.32 -43.84 36.72
C SER A 53 -18.18 -44.08 35.49
N ASN A 54 -19.46 -44.44 35.69
CA ASN A 54 -20.46 -44.49 34.61
C ASN A 54 -20.76 -43.07 34.09
N GLY A 55 -20.02 -42.64 33.07
CA GLY A 55 -20.14 -41.31 32.45
C GLY A 55 -18.77 -40.71 32.13
N ILE A 56 -18.12 -41.24 31.09
CA ILE A 56 -16.76 -40.84 30.69
C ILE A 56 -16.70 -39.36 30.31
N GLU A 57 -17.60 -38.86 29.45
CA GLU A 57 -17.60 -37.42 29.07
C GLU A 57 -17.72 -36.49 30.30
N LYS A 58 -18.66 -36.78 31.20
CA LYS A 58 -18.88 -35.96 32.42
C LYS A 58 -17.66 -35.95 33.33
N THR A 59 -16.97 -37.09 33.45
CA THR A 59 -15.82 -37.24 34.36
C THR A 59 -14.52 -36.70 33.73
N LEU A 60 -14.38 -36.80 32.40
CA LEU A 60 -13.28 -36.22 31.63
C LEU A 60 -13.40 -34.67 31.61
N ARG A 61 -14.62 -34.14 31.51
CA ARG A 61 -14.91 -32.71 31.68
C ARG A 61 -14.59 -32.23 33.09
N ALA A 62 -15.01 -32.97 34.12
CA ALA A 62 -14.68 -32.65 35.51
C ALA A 62 -13.16 -32.66 35.77
N HIS A 63 -12.43 -33.68 35.31
CA HIS A 63 -10.98 -33.74 35.48
C HIS A 63 -10.26 -32.56 34.80
N CYS A 64 -10.71 -32.13 33.61
CA CYS A 64 -10.15 -30.94 32.95
C CYS A 64 -10.58 -29.60 33.60
N GLN A 65 -11.53 -29.62 34.54
CA GLN A 65 -11.92 -28.45 35.36
C GLN A 65 -11.24 -28.45 36.74
N GLU A 66 -10.97 -29.64 37.31
CA GLU A 66 -10.25 -29.83 38.58
C GLU A 66 -8.75 -29.53 38.46
N ASN A 67 -8.15 -29.71 37.28
CA ASN A 67 -6.71 -29.57 37.06
C ASN A 67 -6.35 -28.15 36.55
N GLU A 68 -5.88 -27.27 37.44
CA GLU A 68 -5.55 -25.85 37.14
C GLU A 68 -4.51 -25.65 36.00
N ASN A 69 -3.78 -26.71 35.61
CA ASN A 69 -2.83 -26.70 34.50
C ASN A 69 -3.47 -26.97 33.11
N ILE A 70 -4.76 -27.29 33.01
CA ILE A 70 -5.47 -27.66 31.76
C ILE A 70 -6.58 -26.63 31.41
N VAL A 71 -6.40 -25.37 31.81
CA VAL A 71 -7.43 -24.33 31.76
C VAL A 71 -7.54 -23.65 30.38
N PHE A 72 -7.96 -24.42 29.36
CA PHE A 72 -8.50 -23.89 28.10
C PHE A 72 -9.61 -24.79 27.54
N PRO A 73 -10.85 -24.28 27.30
CA PRO A 73 -11.95 -25.07 26.72
C PRO A 73 -11.63 -25.75 25.37
N ALA A 74 -10.71 -25.18 24.60
CA ALA A 74 -10.23 -25.77 23.34
C ALA A 74 -9.34 -27.02 23.54
N GLN A 75 -8.63 -27.14 24.67
CA GLN A 75 -7.81 -28.31 24.97
C GLN A 75 -8.69 -29.53 25.28
N TYR A 76 -9.79 -29.37 26.02
CA TYR A 76 -10.76 -30.44 26.27
C TYR A 76 -11.26 -31.08 24.96
N LYS A 77 -11.67 -30.26 23.97
CA LYS A 77 -12.11 -30.76 22.65
C LYS A 77 -11.02 -31.57 21.94
N ARG A 78 -9.74 -31.16 22.06
CA ARG A 78 -8.61 -31.86 21.45
C ARG A 78 -8.25 -33.15 22.19
N ILE A 79 -8.32 -33.17 23.51
CA ILE A 79 -8.16 -34.39 24.33
C ILE A 79 -9.25 -35.40 23.95
N ALA A 80 -10.53 -34.99 23.90
CA ALA A 80 -11.64 -35.86 23.50
C ALA A 80 -11.49 -36.40 22.07
N ALA A 81 -10.99 -35.60 21.12
CA ALA A 81 -10.70 -36.07 19.77
C ALA A 81 -9.61 -37.18 19.76
N ILE A 82 -8.51 -36.99 20.49
CA ILE A 82 -7.43 -37.99 20.60
C ILE A 82 -7.90 -39.24 21.37
N TRP A 83 -8.76 -39.07 22.37
CA TRP A 83 -9.37 -40.15 23.15
C TRP A 83 -10.18 -41.09 22.27
N ASN A 84 -10.96 -40.52 21.36
CA ASN A 84 -11.77 -41.26 20.39
C ASN A 84 -10.91 -41.85 19.26
N GLU A 85 -9.90 -41.11 18.78
CA GLU A 85 -8.93 -41.58 17.77
C GLU A 85 -8.23 -42.87 18.23
N LEU A 86 -7.78 -42.93 19.49
CA LEU A 86 -7.08 -44.08 20.06
C LEU A 86 -8.03 -45.15 20.65
N LYS A 87 -9.36 -44.91 20.59
CA LYS A 87 -10.41 -45.76 21.15
C LYS A 87 -10.26 -46.05 22.65
N LEU A 88 -9.76 -45.08 23.43
CA LEU A 88 -9.45 -45.28 24.84
C LEU A 88 -10.70 -45.58 25.69
N GLU A 89 -11.87 -45.11 25.27
CA GLU A 89 -13.17 -45.47 25.88
C GLU A 89 -13.47 -46.98 25.76
N GLN A 90 -13.08 -47.63 24.66
CA GLN A 90 -13.24 -49.08 24.49
C GLN A 90 -12.28 -49.86 25.37
N ASP A 91 -11.00 -49.44 25.44
CA ASP A 91 -9.99 -50.04 26.32
C ASP A 91 -10.41 -49.93 27.80
N LEU A 92 -10.84 -48.73 28.21
CA LEU A 92 -11.28 -48.43 29.57
C LEU A 92 -12.50 -49.27 29.98
N SER A 93 -13.49 -49.37 29.08
CA SER A 93 -14.70 -50.19 29.28
C SER A 93 -14.39 -51.69 29.30
N SER A 94 -13.32 -52.12 28.62
CA SER A 94 -12.82 -53.50 28.61
C SER A 94 -11.92 -53.83 29.81
N GLY A 95 -11.71 -52.89 30.74
CA GLY A 95 -10.87 -53.09 31.92
C GLY A 95 -9.37 -53.15 31.62
N VAL A 96 -8.92 -52.60 30.49
CA VAL A 96 -7.49 -52.54 30.14
C VAL A 96 -6.77 -51.60 31.11
N ASN A 97 -5.84 -52.16 31.88
CA ASN A 97 -5.03 -51.43 32.85
C ASN A 97 -4.12 -50.37 32.16
N PRO A 98 -3.93 -49.16 32.71
CA PRO A 98 -3.00 -48.16 32.16
C PRO A 98 -1.53 -48.64 32.00
N SER A 99 -1.11 -49.68 32.70
CA SER A 99 0.20 -50.33 32.54
C SER A 99 0.23 -51.39 31.43
N ASN A 100 -0.87 -51.61 30.70
CA ASN A 100 -0.93 -52.60 29.62
C ASN A 100 -0.12 -52.13 28.40
N GLU A 101 0.75 -53.01 27.90
CA GLU A 101 1.67 -52.73 26.79
C GLU A 101 0.95 -52.30 25.50
N SER A 102 -0.25 -52.83 25.21
CA SER A 102 -1.04 -52.41 24.05
C SER A 102 -1.52 -50.96 24.18
N PHE A 103 -2.02 -50.57 25.36
CA PHE A 103 -2.47 -49.20 25.64
C PHE A 103 -1.29 -48.21 25.61
N VAL A 104 -0.16 -48.56 26.23
CA VAL A 104 1.08 -47.77 26.17
C VAL A 104 1.59 -47.66 24.73
N SER A 105 1.53 -48.74 23.94
CA SER A 105 1.90 -48.74 22.52
C SER A 105 0.98 -47.85 21.67
N LYS A 106 -0.33 -47.79 21.93
CA LYS A 106 -1.24 -46.86 21.22
C LYS A 106 -0.86 -45.40 21.46
N ILE A 107 -0.60 -45.03 22.72
CA ILE A 107 -0.24 -43.65 23.07
C ILE A 107 1.16 -43.30 22.55
N ASN A 108 2.14 -44.20 22.68
CA ASN A 108 3.49 -43.99 22.11
C ASN A 108 3.48 -43.96 20.57
N GLY A 109 2.61 -44.74 19.90
CA GLY A 109 2.46 -44.68 18.44
C GLY A 109 1.92 -43.35 17.94
N ARG A 110 1.06 -42.68 18.72
CA ARG A 110 0.53 -41.35 18.42
C ARG A 110 1.47 -40.21 18.83
N PHE A 111 2.22 -40.41 19.92
CA PHE A 111 3.16 -39.46 20.50
C PHE A 111 4.55 -40.09 20.63
N PRO A 112 5.25 -40.37 19.51
CA PRO A 112 6.50 -41.11 19.52
C PRO A 112 7.57 -40.38 20.32
N GLU A 113 8.08 -41.09 21.32
CA GLU A 113 9.26 -40.72 22.08
C GLU A 113 10.45 -40.72 21.12
N LYS A 114 11.07 -39.54 20.90
CA LYS A 114 12.14 -39.37 19.92
C LYS A 114 13.41 -40.09 20.36
N ALA A 115 13.53 -41.36 19.98
CA ALA A 115 14.75 -42.13 20.11
C ALA A 115 15.93 -41.42 19.41
N ALA A 116 17.09 -41.40 20.06
CA ALA A 116 18.34 -41.02 19.40
C ALA A 116 18.68 -42.07 18.33
N THR A 117 19.10 -41.62 17.14
CA THR A 117 19.13 -42.46 15.95
C THR A 117 20.16 -43.60 16.03
N GLN A 118 19.68 -44.83 16.18
CA GLN A 118 20.42 -46.03 15.76
C GLN A 118 19.97 -46.43 14.35
N ASN A 119 20.90 -46.46 13.40
CA ASN A 119 20.72 -47.10 12.10
C ASN A 119 21.70 -48.28 12.03
N SER A 120 21.20 -49.51 11.93
CA SER A 120 22.03 -50.70 11.68
C SER A 120 21.26 -51.79 10.93
N SER A 121 21.50 -51.86 9.63
CA SER A 121 21.22 -52.97 8.71
C SER A 121 22.23 -52.79 7.56
N VAL A 122 22.93 -53.79 7.05
CA VAL A 122 22.59 -55.22 6.89
C VAL A 122 23.84 -56.12 7.11
N ALA A 123 23.60 -57.32 7.67
CA ALA A 123 24.38 -58.58 7.64
C ALA A 123 25.91 -58.63 7.93
N ASN A 124 26.29 -59.65 8.71
CA ASN A 124 27.65 -60.19 8.82
C ASN A 124 27.84 -61.41 7.90
N ALA A 125 29.11 -61.79 7.68
CA ALA A 125 29.55 -63.18 7.62
C ALA A 125 30.96 -63.27 8.21
N ASP A 126 31.19 -64.27 9.07
CA ASP A 126 32.42 -65.00 9.45
C ASP A 126 33.78 -64.22 9.51
N SER A 127 34.63 -64.31 10.54
CA SER A 127 34.96 -65.48 11.38
C SER A 127 35.79 -65.10 12.63
N ASP A 128 35.59 -65.86 13.72
CA ASP A 128 36.53 -66.42 14.72
C ASP A 128 37.66 -65.63 15.45
N ASP A 129 38.02 -66.24 16.59
CA ASP A 129 39.22 -66.13 17.45
C ASP A 129 39.40 -65.01 18.50
N GLU A 130 40.25 -65.36 19.48
CA GLU A 130 40.31 -64.82 20.85
C GLU A 130 41.45 -63.80 21.07
N GLU A 131 41.31 -62.87 22.02
CA GLU A 131 41.93 -62.94 23.36
C GLU A 131 41.57 -61.66 24.16
N ALA A 132 41.88 -61.61 25.47
CA ALA A 132 41.45 -60.54 26.37
C ALA A 132 42.60 -59.58 26.77
N THR A 133 42.33 -58.27 26.89
CA THR A 133 43.04 -57.42 27.88
C THR A 133 42.31 -56.12 28.25
N SER A 134 42.66 -55.64 29.45
CA SER A 134 42.16 -54.52 30.25
C SER A 134 41.91 -53.13 29.59
N ASN A 135 40.85 -52.48 30.08
CA ASN A 135 40.74 -51.07 30.52
C ASN A 135 41.36 -49.93 29.67
N VAL A 136 40.52 -49.01 29.19
CA VAL A 136 40.31 -47.66 29.78
C VAL A 136 39.22 -46.91 28.98
N THR A 137 38.17 -46.45 29.66
CA THR A 137 37.07 -45.68 29.03
C THR A 137 37.42 -44.20 28.92
N THR A 138 37.76 -43.73 27.72
CA THR A 138 37.74 -42.30 27.36
C THR A 138 36.54 -41.99 26.46
N SER A 139 35.71 -41.04 26.87
CA SER A 139 34.46 -40.68 26.19
C SER A 139 34.71 -39.84 24.93
N ARG A 140 34.96 -40.50 23.79
CA ARG A 140 35.14 -39.84 22.48
C ARG A 140 33.88 -39.09 22.04
N VAL A 141 33.96 -37.76 21.99
CA VAL A 141 32.90 -36.88 21.46
C VAL A 141 32.81 -37.03 19.94
N ARG A 142 31.81 -37.78 19.45
CA ARG A 142 31.44 -37.78 18.02
C ARG A 142 30.66 -36.50 17.69
N THR A 143 31.33 -35.52 17.10
CA THR A 143 30.69 -34.27 16.63
C THR A 143 29.81 -34.51 15.41
N ASN A 144 28.54 -34.13 15.46
CA ASN A 144 27.68 -34.02 14.28
C ASN A 144 28.25 -32.97 13.30
N LYS A 145 28.24 -33.26 12.00
CA LYS A 145 29.04 -32.57 10.97
C LYS A 145 28.86 -31.05 10.87
N ASN A 146 27.74 -30.48 11.36
CA ASN A 146 27.41 -29.05 11.27
C ASN A 146 27.22 -28.36 12.64
N THR A 147 27.86 -28.84 13.72
CA THR A 147 27.80 -28.17 15.04
C THR A 147 29.05 -27.32 15.30
N THR A 148 28.85 -26.02 15.57
CA THR A 148 29.93 -25.09 15.94
C THR A 148 30.44 -25.40 17.35
N ARG A 149 31.77 -25.45 17.52
CA ARG A 149 32.39 -25.68 18.84
C ARG A 149 32.21 -24.46 19.75
N THR A 150 31.79 -24.69 21.00
CA THR A 150 31.72 -23.66 22.04
C THR A 150 33.11 -23.14 22.43
N ALA A 151 33.16 -22.03 23.18
CA ALA A 151 34.42 -21.48 23.71
C ALA A 151 35.23 -22.56 24.47
N GLN A 152 34.58 -23.32 25.35
CA GLN A 152 35.23 -24.43 26.07
C GLN A 152 35.70 -25.53 25.11
N GLN A 153 34.87 -25.96 24.15
CA GLN A 153 35.26 -26.98 23.16
C GLN A 153 36.41 -26.53 22.24
N TRP A 154 36.66 -25.22 22.09
CA TRP A 154 37.88 -24.71 21.45
C TRP A 154 39.10 -24.79 22.38
N LYS A 155 38.96 -24.46 23.67
CA LYS A 155 40.03 -24.64 24.66
C LYS A 155 40.45 -26.12 24.73
N ASP A 156 39.49 -27.02 24.89
CA ASP A 156 39.70 -28.47 24.99
C ASP A 156 40.39 -29.01 23.73
N LEU A 157 39.91 -28.62 22.54
CA LEU A 157 40.47 -29.05 21.25
C LEU A 157 41.93 -28.59 21.06
N LEU A 158 42.24 -27.36 21.45
CA LEU A 158 43.57 -26.77 21.28
C LEU A 158 44.56 -27.33 22.32
N LEU A 159 44.09 -27.66 23.52
CA LEU A 159 44.88 -28.40 24.52
C LEU A 159 45.17 -29.82 24.04
N ASP A 160 44.18 -30.58 23.56
CA ASP A 160 44.40 -31.96 23.05
C ASP A 160 45.36 -31.98 21.83
N LEU A 161 45.22 -31.01 20.92
CA LEU A 161 46.18 -30.79 19.84
C LEU A 161 47.60 -30.47 20.36
N PHE A 162 47.72 -29.66 21.42
CA PHE A 162 49.02 -29.33 22.02
C PHE A 162 49.66 -30.55 22.70
N PHE A 163 48.88 -31.32 23.47
CA PHE A 163 49.31 -32.60 24.04
C PHE A 163 49.74 -33.60 22.96
N PHE A 164 48.97 -33.73 21.88
CA PHE A 164 49.28 -34.61 20.75
C PHE A 164 50.61 -34.24 20.08
N LEU A 165 50.83 -32.96 19.76
CA LEU A 165 52.06 -32.51 19.12
C LEU A 165 53.27 -32.52 20.07
N SER A 166 53.09 -32.21 21.35
CA SER A 166 54.14 -32.36 22.38
C SER A 166 54.57 -33.82 22.53
N SER A 167 53.60 -34.75 22.60
CA SER A 167 53.83 -36.21 22.65
C SER A 167 54.41 -36.79 21.36
N ALA A 168 54.26 -36.09 20.24
CA ALA A 168 54.93 -36.41 18.99
C ALA A 168 56.39 -35.93 19.00
N LYS A 169 56.64 -34.67 19.42
CA LYS A 169 57.97 -34.07 19.54
C LYS A 169 58.89 -34.89 20.45
N THR A 170 58.43 -35.19 21.67
CA THR A 170 59.20 -36.02 22.63
C THR A 170 59.43 -37.45 22.14
N GLY A 171 58.47 -38.01 21.38
CA GLY A 171 58.59 -39.30 20.72
C GLY A 171 59.33 -39.26 19.36
N ASN A 172 59.96 -38.14 18.99
CA ASN A 172 60.66 -37.91 17.73
C ASN A 172 59.83 -38.17 16.44
N ARG A 173 58.50 -38.06 16.53
CA ARG A 173 57.54 -38.31 15.45
C ARG A 173 57.18 -37.01 14.72
N LYS A 174 57.26 -37.02 13.39
CA LYS A 174 56.93 -35.88 12.51
C LYS A 174 55.40 -35.69 12.33
N GLU A 175 54.69 -35.40 13.42
CA GLU A 175 53.27 -35.01 13.38
C GLU A 175 53.10 -33.49 13.18
N SER A 176 51.90 -33.07 12.77
CA SER A 176 51.57 -31.66 12.50
C SER A 176 50.08 -31.39 12.77
N VAL A 177 49.67 -30.11 12.79
CA VAL A 177 48.25 -29.73 12.93
C VAL A 177 47.38 -30.38 11.83
N ARG A 178 47.91 -30.57 10.61
CA ARG A 178 47.22 -31.29 9.53
C ARG A 178 47.04 -32.77 9.87
N SER A 179 48.08 -33.44 10.37
CA SER A 179 47.99 -34.86 10.72
C SER A 179 47.03 -35.12 11.88
N TYR A 180 46.98 -34.24 12.89
CA TYR A 180 45.95 -34.29 13.94
C TYR A 180 44.53 -34.13 13.37
N CYS A 181 44.30 -33.14 12.49
CA CYS A 181 42.98 -32.93 11.89
C CYS A 181 42.52 -34.12 11.02
N VAL A 182 43.44 -34.86 10.40
CA VAL A 182 43.14 -36.07 9.63
C VAL A 182 42.98 -37.30 10.54
N LYS A 183 43.90 -37.54 11.48
CA LYS A 183 43.96 -38.74 12.33
C LYS A 183 42.93 -38.73 13.48
N ILE A 184 42.69 -37.57 14.11
CA ILE A 184 41.87 -37.44 15.32
C ILE A 184 40.50 -36.81 15.02
N LEU A 185 40.45 -35.78 14.17
CA LEU A 185 39.19 -35.11 13.80
C LEU A 185 38.52 -35.66 12.54
N HIS A 186 39.19 -36.55 11.81
CA HIS A 186 38.73 -37.13 10.53
C HIS A 186 38.20 -36.07 9.53
N SER A 187 38.83 -34.88 9.52
CA SER A 187 38.34 -33.71 8.80
C SER A 187 39.51 -32.85 8.31
N GLU A 188 39.95 -33.07 7.07
CA GLU A 188 40.97 -32.22 6.44
C GLU A 188 40.47 -30.77 6.25
N GLN A 189 39.17 -30.56 6.02
CA GLN A 189 38.59 -29.21 5.94
C GLN A 189 38.74 -28.43 7.26
N SER A 190 38.79 -29.10 8.42
CA SER A 190 39.04 -28.45 9.71
C SER A 190 40.46 -27.89 9.84
N TYR A 191 41.43 -28.38 9.05
CA TYR A 191 42.84 -28.02 9.18
C TYR A 191 43.09 -26.51 9.11
N ARG A 192 42.54 -25.81 8.10
CA ARG A 192 42.79 -24.37 7.91
C ARG A 192 42.42 -23.57 9.16
N ARG A 193 41.18 -23.71 9.63
CA ARG A 193 40.65 -22.98 10.79
C ARG A 193 41.36 -23.32 12.10
N VAL A 194 41.71 -24.60 12.32
CA VAL A 194 42.46 -25.01 13.51
C VAL A 194 43.90 -24.46 13.47
N HIS A 195 44.57 -24.55 12.33
CA HIS A 195 45.94 -24.05 12.12
C HIS A 195 46.04 -22.52 12.20
N GLU A 196 45.05 -21.78 11.69
CA GLU A 196 44.97 -20.33 11.81
C GLU A 196 44.83 -19.88 13.28
N ILE A 197 43.95 -20.52 14.05
CA ILE A 197 43.77 -20.22 15.48
C ILE A 197 45.02 -20.60 16.28
N TRP A 198 45.58 -21.79 16.02
CA TRP A 198 46.84 -22.27 16.62
C TRP A 198 47.98 -21.27 16.43
N LYS A 199 48.17 -20.77 15.21
CA LYS A 199 49.21 -19.81 14.86
C LYS A 199 48.93 -18.40 15.38
N ALA A 200 47.67 -17.98 15.43
CA ALA A 200 47.28 -16.68 16.00
C ALA A 200 47.57 -16.59 17.52
N LEU A 201 47.54 -17.71 18.23
CA LEU A 201 47.91 -17.83 19.65
C LEU A 201 49.43 -17.99 19.87
N GLY A 202 50.20 -18.23 18.80
CA GLY A 202 51.63 -18.52 18.88
C GLY A 202 51.97 -19.87 19.53
N LEU A 203 51.03 -20.83 19.51
CA LEU A 203 51.22 -22.17 20.08
C LEU A 203 52.28 -22.98 19.30
N ASP A 204 52.59 -22.59 18.06
CA ASP A 204 53.75 -23.09 17.31
C ASP A 204 55.06 -22.78 18.04
N LYS A 205 55.26 -21.53 18.49
CA LYS A 205 56.45 -21.11 19.24
C LYS A 205 56.52 -21.71 20.64
N ASP A 206 55.39 -21.83 21.34
CA ASP A 206 55.33 -22.43 22.67
C ASP A 206 55.75 -23.92 22.62
N LEU A 207 55.27 -24.64 21.59
CA LEU A 207 55.64 -26.04 21.32
C LEU A 207 57.11 -26.17 20.90
N GLU A 208 57.62 -25.26 20.06
CA GLU A 208 59.05 -25.20 19.71
C GLU A 208 59.93 -24.98 20.95
N SER A 209 59.47 -24.16 21.90
CA SER A 209 60.18 -23.79 23.14
C SER A 209 60.00 -24.78 24.31
N ASP A 210 59.40 -25.95 24.07
CA ASP A 210 59.13 -27.00 25.08
C ASP A 210 58.32 -26.52 26.31
N VAL A 211 57.42 -25.55 26.10
CA VAL A 211 56.43 -25.15 27.12
C VAL A 211 55.53 -26.35 27.44
N SER A 212 55.38 -26.67 28.73
CA SER A 212 54.59 -27.83 29.15
C SER A 212 53.11 -27.67 28.77
N PRO A 213 52.43 -28.71 28.24
CA PRO A 213 50.98 -28.69 28.03
C PRO A 213 50.16 -28.40 29.31
N SER A 214 50.75 -28.59 30.49
CA SER A 214 50.13 -28.29 31.78
C SER A 214 50.27 -26.83 32.23
N ASP A 215 51.13 -26.04 31.58
CA ASP A 215 51.53 -24.69 31.97
C ASP A 215 50.34 -23.72 32.04
N GLY A 216 50.39 -22.82 33.03
CA GLY A 216 49.46 -21.71 33.17
C GLY A 216 49.49 -20.76 31.97
N LEU A 217 50.62 -20.64 31.27
CA LEU A 217 50.80 -19.77 30.09
C LEU A 217 49.85 -20.15 28.94
N ILE A 218 49.76 -21.43 28.59
CA ILE A 218 48.89 -21.92 27.50
C ILE A 218 47.42 -21.72 27.90
N LYS A 219 47.08 -22.04 29.15
CA LYS A 219 45.72 -21.81 29.69
C LYS A 219 45.37 -20.33 29.74
N ALA A 220 46.32 -19.45 30.04
CA ALA A 220 46.12 -18.00 30.06
C ALA A 220 45.84 -17.46 28.65
N LYS A 221 46.64 -17.83 27.64
CA LYS A 221 46.39 -17.46 26.22
C LYS A 221 45.01 -17.94 25.74
N LEU A 222 44.62 -19.15 26.11
CA LEU A 222 43.30 -19.72 25.79
C LEU A 222 42.16 -19.03 26.55
N GLN A 223 42.37 -18.61 27.80
CA GLN A 223 41.38 -17.88 28.58
C GLN A 223 41.25 -16.41 28.13
N GLU A 224 42.35 -15.76 27.76
CA GLU A 224 42.35 -14.42 27.14
C GLU A 224 41.55 -14.43 25.82
N ARG A 225 41.73 -15.48 25.00
CA ARG A 225 41.05 -15.61 23.71
C ARG A 225 39.59 -16.08 23.80
N PHE A 226 39.22 -16.85 24.81
CA PHE A 226 37.94 -17.57 24.89
C PHE A 226 37.26 -17.52 26.27
N GLY A 227 37.52 -16.50 27.08
CA GLY A 227 37.07 -16.45 28.50
C GLY A 227 36.50 -15.12 29.00
N ALA A 228 36.23 -14.16 28.11
CA ALA A 228 35.71 -12.83 28.51
C ALA A 228 34.19 -12.81 28.78
N ASP A 229 33.40 -13.65 28.11
CA ASP A 229 31.94 -13.48 28.05
C ASP A 229 31.15 -14.12 29.23
N GLU A 230 31.73 -15.08 29.98
CA GLU A 230 31.04 -15.89 31.01
C GLU A 230 30.44 -15.09 32.19
N GLN A 231 30.82 -13.82 32.36
CA GLN A 231 30.20 -12.92 33.34
C GLN A 231 29.04 -12.09 32.76
N SER A 232 28.93 -11.96 31.43
CA SER A 232 27.87 -11.15 30.78
C SER A 232 26.54 -11.90 30.63
N ASP A 233 26.58 -13.23 30.52
CA ASP A 233 25.41 -14.09 30.30
C ASP A 233 24.38 -14.12 31.45
N LYS A 234 24.73 -13.56 32.62
CA LYS A 234 23.85 -13.58 33.81
C LYS A 234 22.91 -12.38 33.95
N GLU A 235 23.19 -11.25 33.29
CA GLU A 235 22.35 -10.04 33.41
C GLU A 235 21.38 -9.84 32.25
N ASN A 236 21.68 -10.35 31.04
CA ASN A 236 20.85 -10.19 29.84
C ASN A 236 19.75 -11.26 29.66
N ASN A 237 19.23 -11.84 30.75
CA ASN A 237 18.25 -12.93 30.71
C ASN A 237 16.81 -12.43 30.43
N ASN A 238 16.64 -11.60 29.39
CA ASN A 238 15.44 -10.81 29.12
C ASN A 238 14.96 -10.94 27.66
N ASN A 239 14.77 -12.19 27.20
CA ASN A 239 14.09 -12.62 25.96
C ASN A 239 14.59 -12.09 24.59
N GLY A 240 15.64 -11.28 24.54
CA GLY A 240 16.33 -10.97 23.27
C GLY A 240 17.02 -12.22 22.72
N ARG A 241 16.65 -12.66 21.51
CA ARG A 241 17.47 -13.61 20.75
C ARG A 241 18.74 -12.88 20.30
N ASP A 242 19.89 -13.21 20.90
CA ASP A 242 21.17 -12.67 20.46
C ASP A 242 21.52 -13.26 19.08
N LEU A 243 21.60 -12.41 18.06
CA LEU A 243 21.80 -12.81 16.65
C LEU A 243 23.29 -12.84 16.22
N ARG A 244 24.18 -12.75 17.21
CA ARG A 244 25.65 -12.83 17.09
C ARG A 244 26.10 -14.07 16.31
N PRO A 245 27.30 -14.02 15.66
CA PRO A 245 27.62 -14.87 14.51
C PRO A 245 27.92 -16.33 14.88
N SER A 246 26.86 -17.12 15.08
CA SER A 246 26.87 -18.58 15.07
C SER A 246 26.66 -19.16 13.67
N SER A 247 25.99 -18.41 12.78
CA SER A 247 25.85 -18.72 11.35
C SER A 247 27.03 -18.21 10.52
N ASN A 248 27.44 -18.98 9.52
CA ASN A 248 28.38 -18.53 8.49
C ASN A 248 27.68 -17.45 7.64
N SER A 249 27.89 -16.16 7.97
CA SER A 249 27.63 -15.12 6.97
C SER A 249 28.65 -15.24 5.85
N TYR A 250 28.18 -15.11 4.61
CA TYR A 250 29.06 -14.91 3.46
C TYR A 250 29.49 -13.44 3.33
N PHE A 251 28.81 -12.53 4.04
CA PHE A 251 29.11 -11.10 4.11
C PHE A 251 29.93 -10.79 5.36
N ASP A 252 30.89 -9.87 5.24
CA ASP A 252 31.45 -9.24 6.44
C ASP A 252 30.49 -8.17 7.02
N ARG A 253 30.85 -7.59 8.17
CA ARG A 253 30.01 -6.59 8.84
C ARG A 253 29.86 -5.29 8.03
N TYR A 254 30.84 -4.94 7.19
CA TYR A 254 30.80 -3.76 6.33
C TYR A 254 29.90 -4.00 5.12
N GLU A 255 29.90 -5.20 4.55
CA GLU A 255 28.97 -5.61 3.48
C GLU A 255 27.53 -5.72 3.98
N GLU A 256 27.28 -6.27 5.18
CA GLU A 256 25.93 -6.22 5.79
C GLU A 256 25.47 -4.76 6.07
N ASP A 257 26.37 -3.88 6.49
CA ASP A 257 26.07 -2.46 6.68
C ASP A 257 25.80 -1.72 5.36
N LEU A 258 26.49 -2.06 4.28
CA LEU A 258 26.25 -1.50 2.95
C LEU A 258 24.87 -1.92 2.43
N LEU A 259 24.52 -3.21 2.55
CA LEU A 259 23.19 -3.71 2.20
C LEU A 259 22.09 -3.02 3.01
N ARG A 260 22.29 -2.78 4.32
CA ARG A 260 21.36 -1.99 5.15
C ARG A 260 21.16 -0.57 4.62
N GLU A 261 22.23 0.16 4.32
CA GLU A 261 22.14 1.54 3.84
C GLU A 261 21.57 1.63 2.41
N CYS A 262 21.81 0.62 1.55
CA CYS A 262 21.14 0.51 0.25
C CYS A 262 19.62 0.37 0.42
N VAL A 263 19.13 -0.61 1.21
CA VAL A 263 17.70 -0.80 1.49
C VAL A 263 17.09 0.46 2.13
N ALA A 264 17.82 1.10 3.05
CA ALA A 264 17.40 2.34 3.69
C ALA A 264 17.36 3.54 2.72
N GLY A 265 18.25 3.58 1.73
CA GLY A 265 18.25 4.57 0.64
C GLY A 265 17.05 4.37 -0.29
N PHE A 266 16.82 3.13 -0.75
CA PHE A 266 15.64 2.76 -1.54
C PHE A 266 14.33 3.12 -0.82
N ALA A 267 14.19 2.79 0.47
CA ALA A 267 13.03 3.19 1.27
C ALA A 267 12.83 4.71 1.35
N ARG A 268 13.90 5.48 1.59
CA ARG A 268 13.86 6.95 1.63
C ARG A 268 13.59 7.59 0.26
N ALA A 269 13.93 6.91 -0.83
CA ALA A 269 13.58 7.30 -2.20
C ALA A 269 12.13 6.95 -2.59
N GLY A 270 11.38 6.26 -1.73
CA GLY A 270 10.00 5.85 -1.98
C GLY A 270 9.85 4.45 -2.60
N PHE A 271 10.88 3.61 -2.55
CA PHE A 271 10.90 2.25 -3.11
C PHE A 271 11.39 1.19 -2.10
N PRO A 272 10.82 1.08 -0.89
CA PRO A 272 11.24 0.12 0.13
C PRO A 272 11.16 -1.35 -0.34
N LEU A 273 12.25 -2.09 -0.13
CA LEU A 273 12.43 -3.45 -0.64
C LEU A 273 11.80 -4.51 0.28
N GLU A 274 11.24 -5.58 -0.27
CA GLU A 274 10.79 -6.72 0.54
C GLU A 274 11.98 -7.53 1.09
N LYS A 275 11.72 -8.35 2.12
CA LYS A 275 12.65 -9.41 2.55
C LYS A 275 13.03 -10.37 1.42
N SER A 276 12.13 -10.54 0.44
CA SER A 276 12.36 -11.33 -0.78
C SER A 276 13.42 -10.67 -1.67
N ASN A 277 13.26 -9.37 -1.96
CA ASN A 277 14.22 -8.58 -2.74
C ASN A 277 15.59 -8.50 -2.05
N LEU A 278 15.65 -8.26 -0.73
CA LEU A 278 16.92 -8.23 -0.01
C LEU A 278 17.67 -9.58 -0.14
N LYS A 279 16.95 -10.71 -0.11
CA LYS A 279 17.57 -12.00 -0.40
C LYS A 279 18.08 -12.07 -1.84
N THR A 280 17.28 -11.67 -2.84
CA THR A 280 17.68 -11.72 -4.26
C THR A 280 18.93 -10.85 -4.54
N VAL A 281 18.93 -9.59 -4.08
CA VAL A 281 20.07 -8.66 -4.21
C VAL A 281 21.33 -9.26 -3.57
N ALA A 282 21.19 -9.83 -2.37
CA ALA A 282 22.31 -10.42 -1.65
C ALA A 282 22.79 -11.74 -2.31
N ASP A 283 21.90 -12.60 -2.79
CA ASP A 283 22.26 -13.84 -3.51
C ASP A 283 22.98 -13.49 -4.82
N ASN A 284 22.57 -12.41 -5.49
CA ASN A 284 23.23 -11.89 -6.70
C ASN A 284 24.60 -11.24 -6.40
N PHE A 285 24.78 -10.60 -5.23
CA PHE A 285 26.09 -10.14 -4.75
C PHE A 285 27.07 -11.32 -4.56
N LEU A 286 26.64 -12.43 -3.96
CA LEU A 286 27.52 -13.60 -3.76
C LEU A 286 27.92 -14.26 -5.09
N LYS A 287 26.99 -14.39 -6.04
CA LYS A 287 27.30 -14.87 -7.41
C LYS A 287 28.33 -13.99 -8.10
N ALA A 288 28.25 -12.68 -7.91
CA ALA A 288 29.20 -11.71 -8.48
C ALA A 288 30.62 -11.85 -7.91
N ASP A 289 30.76 -12.26 -6.65
CA ASP A 289 32.04 -12.63 -6.01
C ASP A 289 32.53 -14.05 -6.41
N GLY A 290 31.84 -14.73 -7.33
CA GLY A 290 32.18 -16.10 -7.75
C GLY A 290 31.88 -17.16 -6.68
N ILE A 291 31.12 -16.82 -5.65
CA ILE A 291 30.61 -17.79 -4.67
C ILE A 291 29.39 -18.45 -5.29
N ASP A 292 29.56 -19.68 -5.78
CA ASP A 292 28.50 -20.41 -6.45
C ASP A 292 27.36 -20.77 -5.49
N THR A 293 26.23 -20.09 -5.64
CA THR A 293 24.97 -20.36 -4.94
C THR A 293 24.02 -21.28 -5.75
N SER A 294 24.53 -22.03 -6.73
CA SER A 294 23.71 -22.96 -7.56
C SER A 294 23.12 -24.12 -6.75
N GLY A 295 23.81 -24.56 -5.69
CA GLY A 295 23.22 -25.46 -4.70
C GLY A 295 22.10 -24.75 -3.94
N ASN A 296 20.94 -25.42 -3.77
CA ASN A 296 19.67 -24.89 -3.21
C ASN A 296 19.76 -24.12 -1.86
N GLY A 297 20.91 -24.12 -1.18
CA GLY A 297 21.23 -23.29 -0.03
C GLY A 297 21.81 -21.92 -0.40
N GLY A 298 21.09 -21.11 -1.18
CA GLY A 298 21.31 -19.66 -1.20
C GLY A 298 21.10 -19.03 0.19
N ILE A 299 21.38 -17.74 0.37
CA ILE A 299 21.58 -17.07 1.66
C ILE A 299 20.57 -17.51 2.72
N SER A 300 21.11 -17.94 3.87
CA SER A 300 20.30 -18.42 4.98
C SER A 300 19.28 -17.35 5.40
N ASN A 301 18.07 -17.78 5.74
CA ASN A 301 17.06 -16.85 6.22
C ASN A 301 17.57 -16.10 7.46
N ASP A 302 18.37 -16.74 8.31
CA ASP A 302 19.00 -16.12 9.49
C ASP A 302 19.96 -14.97 9.12
N THR A 303 20.73 -15.10 8.03
CA THR A 303 21.59 -14.02 7.51
C THR A 303 20.74 -12.85 6.99
N ASN A 304 19.71 -13.12 6.19
CA ASN A 304 18.77 -12.09 5.72
C ASN A 304 18.07 -11.40 6.92
N GLU A 305 17.63 -12.18 7.91
CA GLU A 305 17.06 -11.68 9.16
C GLU A 305 18.05 -10.82 9.96
N ARG A 306 19.32 -11.20 10.07
CA ARG A 306 20.35 -10.37 10.74
C ARG A 306 20.55 -9.04 10.03
N ILE A 307 20.61 -9.02 8.70
CA ILE A 307 20.79 -7.78 7.93
C ILE A 307 19.69 -6.77 8.28
N TYR A 308 18.41 -7.16 8.32
CA TYR A 308 17.32 -6.21 8.62
C TYR A 308 16.90 -6.10 10.11
N LYS A 309 17.27 -7.04 11.00
CA LYS A 309 16.94 -6.96 12.45
C LYS A 309 18.03 -6.30 13.28
N GLU A 310 19.30 -6.55 12.99
CA GLU A 310 20.41 -5.89 13.68
C GLU A 310 20.64 -4.48 13.11
N GLY A 311 19.86 -3.50 13.59
CA GLY A 311 20.15 -2.10 13.30
C GLY A 311 18.92 -1.19 13.31
N SER A 312 18.97 -0.18 12.43
CA SER A 312 17.99 0.89 12.30
C SER A 312 16.85 0.58 11.32
N MET A 313 16.50 -0.68 11.09
CA MET A 313 15.41 -1.07 10.18
C MET A 313 14.24 -1.77 10.93
N LYS A 314 13.04 -1.78 10.34
CA LYS A 314 11.94 -2.71 10.66
C LYS A 314 11.28 -3.18 9.36
N ALA A 315 10.50 -4.26 9.43
CA ALA A 315 9.64 -4.70 8.33
C ALA A 315 8.19 -4.23 8.57
N VAL A 316 7.55 -3.64 7.55
CA VAL A 316 6.18 -3.08 7.62
C VAL A 316 5.37 -3.51 6.39
N SER A 317 4.11 -3.90 6.60
CA SER A 317 3.16 -4.30 5.55
C SER A 317 2.21 -3.15 5.16
N ASN A 318 1.40 -3.37 4.11
CA ASN A 318 0.22 -2.56 3.76
C ASN A 318 0.46 -1.08 3.42
N VAL A 319 1.25 -0.79 2.38
CA VAL A 319 1.54 0.61 1.99
C VAL A 319 1.16 0.94 0.55
N ASN A 320 0.32 1.97 0.38
CA ASN A 320 -0.25 2.40 -0.92
C ASN A 320 0.30 3.77 -1.36
N PRO A 321 0.44 4.01 -2.67
CA PRO A 321 0.59 5.36 -3.22
C PRO A 321 -0.64 6.23 -2.89
N ILE A 322 -0.41 7.54 -2.76
CA ILE A 322 -1.45 8.56 -2.96
C ILE A 322 -1.25 9.13 -4.36
N ASP A 323 -2.35 9.25 -5.11
CA ASP A 323 -2.41 10.03 -6.34
C ASP A 323 -2.06 11.51 -6.04
N PRO A 324 -0.99 12.08 -6.65
CA PRO A 324 -0.59 13.46 -6.43
C PRO A 324 -1.70 14.49 -6.71
N GLN A 325 -2.66 14.18 -7.60
CA GLN A 325 -3.81 15.05 -7.87
C GLN A 325 -4.85 15.05 -6.73
N ARG A 326 -4.91 13.99 -5.91
CA ARG A 326 -5.72 13.95 -4.68
C ARG A 326 -5.04 14.76 -3.59
N ALA A 327 -3.75 14.52 -3.38
CA ALA A 327 -2.92 15.26 -2.44
C ALA A 327 -2.93 16.78 -2.68
N ALA A 328 -2.93 17.20 -3.95
CA ALA A 328 -3.00 18.60 -4.35
C ALA A 328 -4.28 19.35 -3.92
N GLN A 329 -5.33 18.64 -3.49
CA GLN A 329 -6.61 19.23 -3.06
C GLN A 329 -6.79 19.29 -1.54
N ALA A 330 -5.83 18.78 -0.76
CA ALA A 330 -5.81 18.97 0.68
C ALA A 330 -5.34 20.39 1.03
N GLU A 331 -6.26 21.36 0.97
CA GLU A 331 -5.99 22.77 1.26
C GLU A 331 -6.90 23.32 2.38
N PRO A 332 -6.43 24.24 3.26
CA PRO A 332 -7.19 24.63 4.45
C PRO A 332 -8.56 25.26 4.18
N HIS A 333 -8.74 25.99 3.07
CA HIS A 333 -10.05 26.54 2.71
C HIS A 333 -11.05 25.44 2.32
N VAL A 334 -10.59 24.29 1.81
CA VAL A 334 -11.47 23.14 1.48
C VAL A 334 -11.97 22.49 2.77
N LEU A 335 -11.09 22.36 3.77
CA LEU A 335 -11.46 21.92 5.12
C LEU A 335 -12.45 22.89 5.77
N ASN A 336 -12.18 24.20 5.72
CA ASN A 336 -13.09 25.22 6.23
C ASN A 336 -14.47 25.16 5.53
N ALA A 337 -14.49 25.04 4.20
CA ALA A 337 -15.72 24.97 3.41
C ALA A 337 -16.54 23.71 3.73
N MET A 338 -15.88 22.54 3.87
CA MET A 338 -16.54 21.28 4.26
C MET A 338 -17.27 21.41 5.60
N TYR A 339 -16.65 22.02 6.61
CA TYR A 339 -17.31 22.24 7.90
C TYR A 339 -18.40 23.33 7.84
N HIS A 340 -18.21 24.40 7.05
CA HIS A 340 -19.25 25.41 6.83
C HIS A 340 -20.50 24.82 6.16
N GLN A 341 -20.33 23.94 5.17
CA GLN A 341 -21.41 23.17 4.57
C GLN A 341 -22.08 22.26 5.59
N LEU A 342 -21.30 21.57 6.43
CA LEU A 342 -21.80 20.64 7.44
C LEU A 342 -22.65 21.35 8.52
N ASP A 343 -22.18 22.46 9.11
CA ASP A 343 -22.98 23.26 10.04
C ASP A 343 -24.27 23.79 9.38
N ASN A 344 -24.18 24.24 8.12
CA ASN A 344 -25.34 24.70 7.35
C ASN A 344 -26.37 23.59 7.12
N TRP A 345 -25.94 22.38 6.76
CA TRP A 345 -26.83 21.23 6.60
C TRP A 345 -27.47 20.79 7.93
N ILE A 346 -26.81 20.98 9.08
CA ILE A 346 -27.43 20.76 10.40
C ILE A 346 -28.48 21.82 10.73
N ALA A 347 -28.22 23.11 10.45
CA ALA A 347 -29.22 24.17 10.63
C ALA A 347 -30.45 23.96 9.74
N ILE A 348 -30.27 23.50 8.50
CA ILE A 348 -31.36 23.09 7.60
C ILE A 348 -32.10 21.88 8.16
N ALA A 349 -31.39 20.84 8.63
CA ALA A 349 -32.01 19.64 9.19
C ALA A 349 -32.83 19.93 10.45
N HIS A 350 -32.37 20.88 11.28
CA HIS A 350 -33.13 21.41 12.40
C HIS A 350 -34.39 22.17 11.98
N GLU A 351 -34.33 23.02 10.95
CA GLU A 351 -35.53 23.68 10.41
C GLU A 351 -36.58 22.67 9.93
N VAL A 352 -36.14 21.58 9.30
CA VAL A 352 -37.01 20.51 8.78
C VAL A 352 -37.59 19.62 9.90
N ASN A 353 -36.80 19.31 10.93
CA ASN A 353 -37.27 18.58 12.11
C ASN A 353 -36.56 19.05 13.40
N PRO A 354 -37.12 20.06 14.10
CA PRO A 354 -36.54 20.60 15.33
C PRO A 354 -36.41 19.60 16.48
N THR A 355 -37.16 18.49 16.43
CA THR A 355 -37.15 17.48 17.49
C THR A 355 -36.05 16.42 17.31
N ALA A 356 -35.56 16.23 16.08
CA ALA A 356 -34.53 15.25 15.78
C ALA A 356 -33.10 15.83 15.79
N TRP A 357 -32.94 17.12 15.49
CA TRP A 357 -31.63 17.76 15.25
C TRP A 357 -31.34 18.90 16.27
N PRO A 358 -30.07 19.27 16.52
CA PRO A 358 -29.75 20.41 17.39
C PRO A 358 -29.96 21.75 16.66
N GLU A 359 -30.33 22.80 17.41
CA GLU A 359 -30.71 24.12 16.87
C GLU A 359 -29.68 24.80 15.96
N ASP A 360 -28.39 24.60 16.22
CA ASP A 360 -27.34 25.53 15.80
C ASP A 360 -26.22 24.91 14.94
N ARG A 361 -25.54 23.85 15.39
CA ARG A 361 -24.29 23.37 14.78
C ARG A 361 -24.02 21.86 14.91
N TYR A 362 -23.24 21.32 13.97
CA TYR A 362 -22.72 19.94 13.98
C TYR A 362 -21.90 19.64 15.25
N ALA A 363 -21.26 20.67 15.84
CA ALA A 363 -20.50 20.57 17.08
C ALA A 363 -21.28 19.97 18.26
N ASN A 364 -22.61 20.12 18.24
CA ASN A 364 -23.52 19.72 19.32
C ASN A 364 -24.16 18.34 19.08
N ILE A 365 -23.84 17.66 17.98
CA ILE A 365 -24.27 16.27 17.76
C ILE A 365 -23.40 15.33 18.60
N PRO A 366 -23.98 14.45 19.43
CA PRO A 366 -23.20 13.53 20.25
C PRO A 366 -22.54 12.44 19.39
N PRO A 367 -21.43 11.86 19.84
CA PRO A 367 -20.66 10.89 19.05
C PRO A 367 -21.42 9.57 18.78
N SER A 368 -22.46 9.28 19.56
CA SER A 368 -23.40 8.18 19.35
C SER A 368 -24.40 8.42 18.20
N ARG A 369 -24.40 9.61 17.59
CA ARG A 369 -25.23 10.00 16.42
C ARG A 369 -24.39 10.39 15.20
N ILE A 370 -23.07 10.21 15.27
CA ILE A 370 -22.11 10.52 14.21
C ILE A 370 -21.52 9.21 13.70
N TYR A 371 -21.71 8.94 12.41
CA TYR A 371 -21.32 7.72 11.73
C TYR A 371 -20.41 8.01 10.54
N ASN A 372 -19.58 7.05 10.17
CA ASN A 372 -18.86 7.03 8.91
C ASN A 372 -18.93 5.62 8.30
N THR A 373 -18.89 5.52 6.99
CA THR A 373 -18.70 4.26 6.27
C THR A 373 -17.62 4.38 5.21
N ASP A 374 -17.10 3.24 4.75
CA ASP A 374 -16.22 3.13 3.60
C ASP A 374 -16.34 1.77 2.90
N GLU A 375 -16.29 1.75 1.57
CA GLU A 375 -16.25 0.51 0.78
C GLU A 375 -14.81 0.02 0.58
N GLN A 376 -14.28 -0.69 1.57
CA GLN A 376 -12.99 -1.35 1.43
C GLN A 376 -13.14 -2.64 0.59
N GLY A 377 -12.20 -2.91 -0.31
CA GLY A 377 -12.03 -4.24 -0.93
C GLY A 377 -10.90 -5.05 -0.28
N PRO A 378 -11.06 -5.64 0.93
CA PRO A 378 -9.99 -6.34 1.62
C PRO A 378 -9.68 -7.68 0.94
N ASN A 379 -8.48 -7.83 0.38
CA ASN A 379 -8.05 -9.10 -0.20
C ASN A 379 -7.23 -9.93 0.83
N PRO A 380 -7.73 -11.07 1.35
CA PRO A 380 -6.94 -11.96 2.23
C PRO A 380 -5.69 -12.57 1.57
N THR A 381 -5.63 -12.69 0.24
CA THR A 381 -4.41 -13.15 -0.46
C THR A 381 -3.38 -12.04 -0.60
N ALA A 382 -3.78 -10.76 -0.52
CA ALA A 382 -2.88 -9.61 -0.51
C ALA A 382 -2.24 -9.37 0.87
N LEU A 383 -1.79 -10.44 1.51
CA LEU A 383 -0.90 -10.42 2.67
C LEU A 383 0.49 -9.91 2.25
N ARG A 384 0.58 -8.60 1.99
CA ARG A 384 1.76 -7.98 1.40
C ARG A 384 3.01 -8.28 2.25
N ASN A 385 4.03 -8.85 1.62
CA ASN A 385 5.30 -9.14 2.29
C ASN A 385 5.82 -7.87 2.98
N PRO A 386 6.16 -7.88 4.27
CA PRO A 386 6.49 -6.65 4.97
C PRO A 386 7.82 -6.09 4.45
N VAL A 387 7.77 -4.90 3.85
CA VAL A 387 8.89 -4.16 3.26
C VAL A 387 9.80 -3.57 4.33
N LEU A 388 11.09 -3.49 4.02
CA LEU A 388 12.15 -3.11 4.93
C LEU A 388 12.35 -1.60 4.88
N ILE A 389 12.08 -0.95 6.01
CA ILE A 389 12.10 0.51 6.14
C ILE A 389 12.95 0.97 7.33
N PRO A 390 13.58 2.16 7.28
CA PRO A 390 14.30 2.73 8.41
C PRO A 390 13.40 3.07 9.60
N LYS A 391 13.94 2.95 10.81
CA LYS A 391 13.29 3.33 12.07
C LYS A 391 13.00 4.82 12.10
N ASP A 392 13.91 5.64 11.56
CA ASP A 392 13.71 7.08 11.37
C ASP A 392 12.51 7.43 10.47
N MET A 393 12.08 6.54 9.56
CA MET A 393 10.90 6.78 8.73
C MET A 393 9.57 6.39 9.41
N LEU A 394 9.58 5.40 10.32
CA LEU A 394 8.40 5.04 11.11
C LEU A 394 7.91 6.21 11.95
N ASP A 395 8.84 6.84 12.67
CA ASP A 395 8.53 7.93 13.60
C ASP A 395 8.14 9.22 12.85
N GLN A 396 8.51 9.31 11.56
CA GLN A 396 8.08 10.37 10.62
C GLN A 396 6.73 10.11 9.94
N ARG A 397 6.12 8.92 10.11
CA ARG A 397 4.82 8.52 9.54
C ARG A 397 4.67 8.72 8.02
N SER A 398 5.76 8.75 7.27
CA SER A 398 5.72 8.92 5.81
C SER A 398 5.11 7.69 5.13
N ARG A 399 4.14 7.90 4.23
CA ARG A 399 3.59 6.81 3.40
C ARG A 399 4.69 6.32 2.44
N LEU A 400 4.78 5.00 2.32
CA LEU A 400 6.02 4.26 2.03
C LEU A 400 5.76 3.14 1.00
N PHE A 401 5.39 3.55 -0.21
CA PHE A 401 4.98 2.75 -1.38
C PHE A 401 5.55 1.31 -1.44
N GLN A 402 4.70 0.29 -1.53
CA GLN A 402 5.15 -1.10 -1.77
C GLN A 402 4.91 -1.55 -3.22
N ASN A 403 5.90 -2.23 -3.79
CA ASN A 403 5.82 -2.91 -5.09
C ASN A 403 5.52 -4.41 -4.88
N THR A 404 4.24 -4.81 -4.88
CA THR A 404 3.83 -6.23 -4.77
C THR A 404 4.00 -6.97 -6.09
N ARG A 405 4.49 -8.22 -6.04
CA ARG A 405 4.70 -9.05 -7.22
C ARG A 405 3.39 -9.43 -7.91
N GLU A 406 3.39 -9.44 -9.25
CA GLU A 406 2.34 -10.11 -10.02
C GLU A 406 2.51 -11.62 -9.85
N GLY A 407 1.57 -12.27 -9.15
CA GLY A 407 1.62 -13.71 -8.87
C GLY A 407 0.97 -14.12 -7.54
N ASP A 408 0.92 -13.23 -6.55
CA ASP A 408 0.13 -13.46 -5.34
C ASP A 408 -1.35 -13.60 -5.74
N GLY A 409 -1.89 -14.80 -5.58
CA GLY A 409 -3.07 -15.27 -6.32
C GLY A 409 -4.24 -14.29 -6.27
N LYS A 410 -4.60 -13.73 -7.43
CA LYS A 410 -5.83 -12.94 -7.59
C LYS A 410 -6.99 -13.79 -7.10
N MET A 411 -7.81 -13.25 -6.19
CA MET A 411 -9.05 -13.92 -5.80
C MET A 411 -9.88 -14.18 -7.06
N GLN A 412 -10.49 -15.37 -7.17
CA GLN A 412 -11.35 -15.70 -8.32
C GLN A 412 -12.59 -14.78 -8.41
N PHE A 413 -12.96 -14.18 -7.28
CA PHE A 413 -14.08 -13.28 -7.07
C PHE A 413 -13.66 -12.18 -6.08
N HIS A 414 -14.12 -10.96 -6.32
CA HIS A 414 -13.85 -9.78 -5.49
C HIS A 414 -14.88 -9.67 -4.35
N TYR A 415 -14.45 -9.12 -3.21
CA TYR A 415 -15.35 -8.68 -2.15
C TYR A 415 -15.13 -7.21 -1.89
N SER A 416 -16.22 -6.49 -1.64
CA SER A 416 -16.22 -5.22 -0.93
C SER A 416 -16.92 -5.37 0.43
N VAL A 417 -16.45 -4.62 1.42
CA VAL A 417 -17.05 -4.51 2.75
C VAL A 417 -17.26 -3.03 3.02
N ALA A 418 -18.53 -2.62 3.10
CA ALA A 418 -18.91 -1.31 3.62
C ALA A 418 -18.77 -1.33 5.16
N ASN A 419 -17.62 -0.87 5.65
CA ASN A 419 -17.28 -0.81 7.08
C ASN A 419 -17.98 0.39 7.73
N ILE A 420 -19.09 0.15 8.43
CA ILE A 420 -19.80 1.21 9.17
C ILE A 420 -19.17 1.38 10.57
N VAL A 421 -18.98 2.63 10.99
CA VAL A 421 -18.42 3.00 12.29
C VAL A 421 -19.16 4.20 12.90
N ARG A 422 -19.05 4.35 14.23
CA ARG A 422 -19.69 5.41 15.03
C ARG A 422 -18.64 6.14 15.86
N ALA A 423 -18.78 7.45 16.07
CA ALA A 423 -17.70 8.28 16.64
C ALA A 423 -17.37 7.99 18.11
N ASP A 424 -18.29 7.38 18.86
CA ASP A 424 -18.04 6.85 20.20
C ASP A 424 -17.24 5.53 20.21
N GLY A 425 -16.98 4.98 19.03
CA GLY A 425 -16.23 3.75 18.80
C GLY A 425 -17.02 2.46 18.98
N VAL A 426 -18.27 2.52 19.42
CA VAL A 426 -19.07 1.34 19.71
C VAL A 426 -19.45 0.64 18.40
N GLN A 427 -19.27 -0.67 18.33
CA GLN A 427 -19.75 -1.52 17.23
C GLN A 427 -20.96 -2.32 17.74
N CYS A 428 -22.01 -2.49 16.93
CA CYS A 428 -23.13 -3.32 17.34
C CYS A 428 -22.68 -4.77 17.54
N HIS A 429 -23.20 -5.43 18.56
CA HIS A 429 -22.90 -6.84 18.80
C HIS A 429 -24.09 -7.53 19.50
N PRO A 430 -24.98 -8.22 18.76
CA PRO A 430 -26.27 -8.68 19.28
C PRO A 430 -26.16 -9.67 20.44
N HIS A 431 -25.08 -10.45 20.55
CA HIS A 431 -24.83 -11.33 21.70
C HIS A 431 -24.56 -10.59 23.01
N GLU A 432 -24.19 -9.32 22.95
CA GLU A 432 -24.00 -8.45 24.12
C GLU A 432 -25.15 -7.43 24.28
N SER A 433 -26.13 -7.43 23.37
CA SER A 433 -27.20 -6.43 23.27
C SER A 433 -26.68 -4.98 23.23
N VAL A 434 -25.50 -4.77 22.63
CA VAL A 434 -24.85 -3.46 22.52
C VAL A 434 -25.33 -2.74 21.26
N GLU A 435 -26.00 -1.60 21.44
CA GLU A 435 -26.38 -0.68 20.36
C GLU A 435 -25.19 0.21 19.95
N GLY A 436 -24.68 0.00 18.74
CA GLY A 436 -23.44 0.60 18.24
C GLY A 436 -23.56 1.16 16.82
N ALA A 437 -22.42 1.23 16.12
CA ALA A 437 -22.40 1.25 14.66
C ALA A 437 -23.14 0.03 14.09
N PRO A 438 -24.04 0.18 13.10
CA PRO A 438 -24.54 -0.92 12.28
C PRO A 438 -23.44 -1.87 11.80
N ALA A 439 -23.80 -3.12 11.57
CA ALA A 439 -22.82 -4.15 11.26
C ALA A 439 -22.29 -3.99 9.82
N PRO A 440 -21.06 -4.42 9.48
CA PRO A 440 -20.55 -4.28 8.11
C PRO A 440 -21.43 -4.98 7.05
N TYR A 441 -21.63 -4.28 5.94
CA TYR A 441 -22.42 -4.74 4.80
C TYR A 441 -21.49 -5.26 3.70
N VAL A 442 -21.70 -6.51 3.27
CA VAL A 442 -20.75 -7.26 2.44
C VAL A 442 -21.30 -7.43 1.02
N LEU A 443 -20.46 -7.14 0.04
CA LEU A 443 -20.72 -7.31 -1.38
C LEU A 443 -19.74 -8.35 -1.94
N ILE A 444 -20.27 -9.32 -2.68
CA ILE A 444 -19.49 -10.42 -3.26
C ILE A 444 -19.66 -10.40 -4.78
N SER A 445 -18.57 -10.58 -5.54
CA SER A 445 -18.65 -10.63 -7.00
C SER A 445 -19.24 -11.96 -7.45
N ASP A 446 -20.39 -11.91 -8.12
CA ASP A 446 -20.99 -13.06 -8.76
C ASP A 446 -21.30 -12.70 -10.22
N PRO A 447 -20.53 -13.21 -11.20
CA PRO A 447 -20.80 -12.97 -12.62
C PRO A 447 -22.15 -13.49 -13.12
N SER A 448 -22.84 -14.36 -12.36
CA SER A 448 -24.22 -14.77 -12.66
C SER A 448 -25.29 -13.79 -12.14
N SER A 449 -24.91 -12.84 -11.28
CA SER A 449 -25.78 -11.75 -10.80
C SER A 449 -25.89 -10.55 -11.77
N VAL A 450 -25.38 -10.68 -13.01
CA VAL A 450 -25.57 -9.68 -14.07
C VAL A 450 -27.05 -9.51 -14.35
N CYS A 451 -27.58 -8.35 -13.98
CA CYS A 451 -28.99 -8.04 -14.13
C CYS A 451 -29.23 -7.23 -15.41
N GLU A 452 -30.49 -7.13 -15.84
CA GLU A 452 -30.83 -6.42 -17.09
C GLU A 452 -30.34 -4.96 -17.10
N LEU A 453 -30.32 -4.32 -15.92
CA LEU A 453 -29.78 -2.97 -15.69
C LEU A 453 -28.32 -2.82 -16.14
N ASP A 454 -27.50 -3.86 -16.06
CA ASP A 454 -26.09 -3.80 -16.47
C ASP A 454 -25.92 -3.76 -18.00
N ASN A 455 -26.96 -4.17 -18.74
CA ASN A 455 -27.05 -4.10 -20.20
C ASN A 455 -27.87 -2.90 -20.70
N MET A 456 -28.57 -2.18 -19.81
CA MET A 456 -29.29 -0.95 -20.15
C MET A 456 -28.33 0.23 -20.38
N ASP A 457 -28.76 1.20 -21.19
CA ASP A 457 -28.08 2.49 -21.25
C ASP A 457 -28.18 3.25 -19.91
N LYS A 458 -27.32 4.25 -19.71
CA LYS A 458 -27.26 5.00 -18.44
C LYS A 458 -28.62 5.62 -18.07
N ALA A 459 -29.35 6.21 -19.01
CA ALA A 459 -30.59 6.91 -18.71
C ALA A 459 -31.73 5.95 -18.37
N SER A 460 -31.91 4.87 -19.15
CA SER A 460 -32.89 3.82 -18.83
C SER A 460 -32.59 3.16 -17.48
N ARG A 461 -31.31 2.85 -17.19
CA ARG A 461 -30.89 2.31 -15.90
C ARG A 461 -31.16 3.29 -14.76
N ASP A 462 -30.75 4.54 -14.90
CA ASP A 462 -30.88 5.55 -13.84
C ASP A 462 -32.37 5.86 -13.55
N ARG A 463 -33.24 5.87 -14.57
CA ARG A 463 -34.71 5.99 -14.42
C ARG A 463 -35.35 4.78 -13.72
N LEU A 464 -34.94 3.54 -14.04
CA LEU A 464 -35.48 2.35 -13.38
C LEU A 464 -35.03 2.30 -11.92
N LEU A 465 -33.78 2.67 -11.62
CA LEU A 465 -33.27 2.81 -10.26
C LEU A 465 -34.02 3.85 -9.44
N ALA A 466 -34.37 5.01 -10.03
CA ALA A 466 -35.16 6.05 -9.36
C ALA A 466 -36.59 5.59 -9.00
N ASN A 467 -37.13 4.60 -9.71
CA ASN A 467 -38.48 4.06 -9.52
C ASN A 467 -38.49 2.70 -8.76
N GLN A 468 -37.45 2.39 -7.96
CA GLN A 468 -37.42 1.15 -7.17
C GLN A 468 -38.24 1.25 -5.88
N THR A 469 -39.37 0.54 -5.84
CA THR A 469 -40.16 0.26 -4.64
C THR A 469 -39.59 -0.92 -3.83
N GLU A 470 -40.10 -1.15 -2.61
CA GLU A 470 -39.63 -2.25 -1.76
C GLU A 470 -39.90 -3.65 -2.34
N ASP A 471 -41.04 -3.84 -3.00
CA ASP A 471 -41.59 -5.17 -3.32
C ASP A 471 -41.12 -5.76 -4.66
N ASN A 472 -40.72 -4.91 -5.61
CA ASN A 472 -40.64 -5.29 -7.02
C ASN A 472 -39.44 -6.19 -7.42
N THR A 473 -38.58 -6.63 -6.47
CA THR A 473 -37.39 -7.42 -6.84
C THR A 473 -37.04 -8.55 -5.86
N THR A 474 -37.47 -9.77 -6.19
CA THR A 474 -36.82 -11.01 -5.73
C THR A 474 -35.41 -11.12 -6.32
N PHE A 475 -34.42 -11.50 -5.52
CA PHE A 475 -33.03 -11.70 -5.95
C PHE A 475 -32.64 -13.18 -5.82
N THR A 476 -32.52 -13.88 -6.95
CA THR A 476 -31.98 -15.25 -6.97
C THR A 476 -30.47 -15.24 -6.72
N LEU A 477 -30.07 -15.28 -5.44
CA LEU A 477 -28.68 -15.47 -5.06
C LEU A 477 -28.17 -16.86 -5.47
N ASN A 478 -26.98 -16.93 -6.06
CA ASN A 478 -26.32 -18.19 -6.40
C ASN A 478 -25.96 -18.97 -5.11
N PRO A 479 -26.49 -20.18 -4.88
CA PRO A 479 -26.26 -20.92 -3.63
C PRO A 479 -24.79 -21.14 -3.28
N SER A 480 -23.93 -21.31 -4.29
CA SER A 480 -22.49 -21.52 -4.11
C SER A 480 -21.77 -20.30 -3.51
N VAL A 481 -22.33 -19.11 -3.69
CA VAL A 481 -21.81 -17.85 -3.11
C VAL A 481 -22.24 -17.69 -1.65
N LEU A 482 -23.26 -18.44 -1.21
CA LEU A 482 -23.81 -18.41 0.14
C LEU A 482 -23.26 -19.53 1.05
N GLU A 483 -22.70 -20.58 0.46
CA GLU A 483 -22.07 -21.67 1.19
C GLU A 483 -20.88 -21.16 2.03
N GLY A 484 -20.75 -21.63 3.26
CA GLY A 484 -19.79 -21.09 4.24
C GLY A 484 -20.28 -19.85 5.02
N TRP A 485 -21.32 -19.13 4.54
CA TRP A 485 -22.06 -18.19 5.39
C TRP A 485 -23.13 -18.91 6.21
N HIS A 486 -23.97 -19.72 5.54
CA HIS A 486 -25.26 -20.23 6.05
C HIS A 486 -25.30 -20.81 7.48
N ASP A 487 -24.22 -21.41 8.00
CA ASP A 487 -24.18 -22.03 9.35
C ASP A 487 -24.62 -21.10 10.50
N GLN A 488 -24.67 -19.78 10.28
CA GLN A 488 -25.02 -18.76 11.29
C GLN A 488 -25.95 -17.65 10.78
N TYR A 489 -26.57 -17.83 9.60
CA TYR A 489 -27.36 -16.81 8.90
C TYR A 489 -28.82 -17.24 8.72
N GLN A 490 -29.73 -16.28 8.78
CA GLN A 490 -31.13 -16.41 8.41
C GLN A 490 -31.39 -15.64 7.11
N LEU A 491 -32.41 -16.05 6.36
CA LEU A 491 -32.88 -15.30 5.20
C LEU A 491 -33.72 -14.10 5.70
N GLY A 492 -33.23 -12.90 5.45
CA GLY A 492 -33.90 -11.63 5.77
C GLY A 492 -34.82 -11.16 4.64
N LYS A 493 -35.32 -9.92 4.75
CA LYS A 493 -36.15 -9.29 3.71
C LYS A 493 -35.39 -9.19 2.38
N LYS A 494 -36.13 -9.24 1.25
CA LYS A 494 -35.59 -9.09 -0.12
C LYS A 494 -34.42 -10.02 -0.45
N ASP A 495 -34.49 -11.29 -0.03
CA ASP A 495 -33.44 -12.31 -0.23
C ASP A 495 -32.06 -11.86 0.27
N THR A 496 -32.02 -11.20 1.43
CA THR A 496 -30.75 -10.90 2.13
C THR A 496 -30.35 -12.08 2.99
N LEU A 497 -29.04 -12.32 3.16
CA LEU A 497 -28.56 -13.10 4.30
C LEU A 497 -28.18 -12.15 5.43
N VAL A 498 -28.78 -12.35 6.61
CA VAL A 498 -28.48 -11.60 7.84
C VAL A 498 -28.10 -12.61 8.94
N ASN A 499 -27.03 -12.36 9.67
CA ASN A 499 -26.62 -13.22 10.79
C ASN A 499 -27.01 -12.69 12.17
N LYS A 500 -26.72 -13.52 13.17
CA LYS A 500 -26.65 -13.19 14.60
C LYS A 500 -25.73 -11.99 14.98
N PHE A 501 -25.03 -11.37 14.02
CA PHE A 501 -24.23 -10.16 14.19
C PHE A 501 -24.75 -8.93 13.43
N GLY A 502 -25.82 -9.08 12.63
CA GLY A 502 -26.33 -8.03 11.75
C GLY A 502 -25.63 -7.91 10.39
N PHE A 503 -24.54 -8.65 10.11
CA PHE A 503 -23.86 -8.57 8.81
C PHE A 503 -24.84 -8.95 7.70
N GLN A 504 -25.04 -8.04 6.73
CA GLN A 504 -25.91 -8.25 5.58
C GLN A 504 -25.07 -8.50 4.33
N ILE A 505 -25.49 -9.46 3.50
CA ILE A 505 -24.74 -9.88 2.31
C ILE A 505 -25.56 -9.62 1.05
N ARG A 506 -24.89 -9.08 0.02
CA ARG A 506 -25.38 -8.92 -1.36
C ARG A 506 -24.35 -9.44 -2.37
N THR A 507 -24.82 -9.76 -3.58
CA THR A 507 -23.97 -10.01 -4.74
C THR A 507 -24.11 -8.92 -5.78
N THR A 508 -23.03 -8.61 -6.50
CA THR A 508 -23.04 -7.79 -7.73
C THR A 508 -22.09 -8.39 -8.77
N PRO A 509 -22.18 -8.06 -10.06
CA PRO A 509 -21.30 -8.64 -11.08
C PRO A 509 -19.81 -8.42 -10.84
N THR A 510 -19.44 -7.31 -10.19
CA THR A 510 -18.05 -6.93 -9.92
C THR A 510 -17.64 -7.10 -8.45
N GLY A 511 -18.60 -7.33 -7.54
CA GLY A 511 -18.39 -7.30 -6.08
C GLY A 511 -18.26 -5.89 -5.49
N SER A 512 -18.37 -4.85 -6.33
CA SER A 512 -18.37 -3.44 -5.92
C SER A 512 -19.80 -2.93 -5.72
N MET A 513 -19.98 -1.83 -4.97
CA MET A 513 -21.33 -1.28 -4.80
C MET A 513 -21.80 -0.52 -6.05
N LEU A 514 -22.96 -0.93 -6.56
CA LEU A 514 -23.74 -0.27 -7.60
C LEU A 514 -24.83 0.61 -6.97
N LYS A 515 -25.39 1.56 -7.74
CA LYS A 515 -26.51 2.43 -7.30
C LYS A 515 -27.65 1.69 -6.59
N ARG A 516 -28.04 0.51 -7.09
CA ARG A 516 -29.06 -0.35 -6.49
C ARG A 516 -28.65 -0.85 -5.10
N THR A 517 -27.45 -1.43 -5.01
CA THR A 517 -26.91 -1.94 -3.75
C THR A 517 -26.52 -0.84 -2.76
N PHE A 518 -26.39 0.42 -3.21
CA PHE A 518 -26.30 1.59 -2.33
C PHE A 518 -27.63 1.86 -1.64
N TYR A 519 -28.76 1.75 -2.34
CA TYR A 519 -30.07 1.82 -1.69
C TYR A 519 -30.28 0.66 -0.69
N ASP A 520 -29.94 -0.58 -1.06
CA ASP A 520 -29.95 -1.71 -0.11
C ASP A 520 -29.02 -1.48 1.11
N PHE A 521 -27.84 -0.88 0.91
CA PHE A 521 -26.89 -0.53 1.99
C PHE A 521 -27.48 0.53 2.93
N ILE A 522 -28.18 1.53 2.38
CA ILE A 522 -28.80 2.60 3.16
C ILE A 522 -30.02 2.08 3.94
N LEU A 523 -30.85 1.23 3.33
CA LEU A 523 -31.92 0.51 4.05
C LEU A 523 -31.35 -0.35 5.19
N HIS A 524 -30.25 -1.05 4.94
CA HIS A 524 -29.51 -1.81 5.95
C HIS A 524 -28.99 -0.93 7.11
N PHE A 525 -28.38 0.22 6.80
CA PHE A 525 -27.90 1.18 7.80
C PHE A 525 -29.05 1.65 8.70
N VAL A 526 -30.16 2.11 8.10
CA VAL A 526 -31.33 2.60 8.83
C VAL A 526 -31.97 1.51 9.68
N GLN A 527 -32.13 0.29 9.15
CA GLN A 527 -32.74 -0.83 9.87
C GLN A 527 -31.89 -1.37 11.03
N GLN A 528 -30.65 -0.88 11.20
CA GLN A 528 -29.73 -1.23 12.28
C GLN A 528 -29.27 -0.05 13.13
N LEU A 529 -29.89 1.13 12.96
CA LEU A 529 -29.71 2.23 13.90
C LEU A 529 -30.22 1.83 15.31
N PRO A 530 -29.63 2.40 16.39
CA PRO A 530 -30.21 2.32 17.73
C PRO A 530 -31.67 2.77 17.76
N HIS A 531 -32.47 2.21 18.67
CA HIS A 531 -33.91 2.48 18.74
C HIS A 531 -34.28 3.95 19.05
N ASP A 532 -33.35 4.75 19.56
CA ASP A 532 -33.52 6.19 19.81
C ASP A 532 -33.21 7.06 18.58
N GLN A 533 -32.82 6.46 17.46
CA GLN A 533 -32.28 7.13 16.29
C GLN A 533 -33.03 6.77 15.00
N GLY A 534 -32.94 7.65 14.01
CA GLY A 534 -33.49 7.40 12.69
C GLY A 534 -34.98 7.80 12.56
N ALA A 535 -35.80 6.93 11.99
CA ALA A 535 -37.22 7.18 11.74
C ALA A 535 -38.01 7.38 13.05
N ASN A 536 -38.59 8.57 13.25
CA ASN A 536 -39.22 9.03 14.50
C ASN A 536 -38.26 9.18 15.70
N GLY A 537 -36.96 8.99 15.50
CA GLY A 537 -35.91 9.17 16.51
C GLY A 537 -35.06 10.42 16.28
N LEU A 538 -33.94 10.46 16.99
CA LEU A 538 -32.90 11.49 16.83
C LEU A 538 -32.19 11.35 15.48
N GLY A 539 -31.90 12.48 14.84
CA GLY A 539 -31.26 12.52 13.52
C GLY A 539 -29.76 12.22 13.57
N VAL A 540 -29.23 11.54 12.55
CA VAL A 540 -27.85 11.03 12.54
C VAL A 540 -27.09 11.46 11.29
N VAL A 541 -25.80 11.79 11.45
CA VAL A 541 -24.92 12.11 10.33
C VAL A 541 -24.17 10.85 9.92
N LEU A 542 -24.20 10.49 8.63
CA LEU A 542 -23.39 9.43 8.06
C LEU A 542 -22.45 10.00 7.00
N PHE A 543 -21.15 10.04 7.32
CA PHE A 543 -20.09 10.43 6.40
C PHE A 543 -19.73 9.31 5.42
N LEU A 544 -19.58 9.67 4.15
CA LEU A 544 -19.26 8.77 3.04
C LEU A 544 -18.02 9.28 2.30
N ASP A 545 -17.01 8.44 1.98
CA ASP A 545 -16.28 8.67 0.72
C ASP A 545 -17.01 7.89 -0.35
N TRP A 546 -17.57 8.59 -1.33
CA TRP A 546 -18.38 7.96 -2.35
C TRP A 546 -18.13 8.58 -3.71
N HIS A 547 -18.40 7.78 -4.74
CA HIS A 547 -18.43 8.27 -6.11
C HIS A 547 -19.89 8.52 -6.48
N CYS A 548 -20.25 9.76 -6.82
CA CYS A 548 -21.62 10.14 -7.17
C CYS A 548 -22.21 9.38 -8.37
N SER A 549 -21.38 8.68 -9.14
CA SER A 549 -21.80 7.69 -10.16
C SER A 549 -22.47 6.44 -9.56
N ARG A 550 -22.32 6.19 -8.26
CA ARG A 550 -22.88 5.09 -7.45
C ARG A 550 -24.01 5.55 -6.51
N GLU A 551 -24.39 6.83 -6.53
CA GLU A 551 -25.54 7.35 -5.77
C GLU A 551 -26.84 7.31 -6.59
N CYS A 552 -27.97 7.27 -5.87
CA CYS A 552 -29.28 7.62 -6.42
C CYS A 552 -29.85 8.77 -5.57
N PRO A 553 -30.20 9.93 -6.15
CA PRO A 553 -30.74 11.07 -5.37
C PRO A 553 -31.99 10.70 -4.57
N GLN A 554 -32.85 9.83 -5.11
CA GLN A 554 -34.02 9.31 -4.40
C GLN A 554 -33.62 8.63 -3.08
N SER A 555 -32.56 7.82 -3.07
CA SER A 555 -32.04 7.18 -1.86
C SER A 555 -31.50 8.21 -0.86
N LEU A 556 -30.91 9.32 -1.31
CA LEU A 556 -30.44 10.38 -0.42
C LEU A 556 -31.62 11.10 0.26
N LEU A 557 -32.62 11.50 -0.54
CA LEU A 557 -33.79 12.26 -0.10
C LEU A 557 -34.70 11.44 0.83
N THR A 558 -35.00 10.19 0.45
CA THR A 558 -35.79 9.25 1.28
C THR A 558 -35.19 9.10 2.67
N THR A 559 -33.87 8.90 2.71
CA THR A 559 -33.10 8.65 3.93
C THR A 559 -33.03 9.86 4.86
N PHE A 560 -33.01 11.07 4.29
CA PHE A 560 -33.09 12.29 5.06
C PHE A 560 -34.51 12.53 5.61
N PHE A 561 -35.56 12.47 4.77
CA PHE A 561 -36.92 12.86 5.17
C PHE A 561 -37.68 11.79 5.96
N GLU A 562 -37.54 10.51 5.61
CA GLU A 562 -38.29 9.42 6.27
C GLU A 562 -37.54 8.85 7.48
N HIS A 563 -36.22 9.07 7.54
CA HIS A 563 -35.35 8.40 8.51
C HIS A 563 -34.43 9.38 9.29
N ASN A 564 -34.54 10.69 9.12
CA ASN A 564 -33.69 11.68 9.78
C ASN A 564 -32.16 11.39 9.64
N VAL A 565 -31.71 10.79 8.53
CA VAL A 565 -30.29 10.52 8.30
C VAL A 565 -29.72 11.54 7.31
N LEU A 566 -28.83 12.41 7.79
CA LEU A 566 -28.05 13.28 6.91
C LEU A 566 -26.84 12.53 6.36
N LEU A 567 -26.90 12.22 5.06
CA LEU A 567 -25.78 11.65 4.32
C LEU A 567 -24.84 12.78 3.89
N PHE A 568 -23.60 12.77 4.37
CA PHE A 568 -22.60 13.80 4.03
C PHE A 568 -21.46 13.17 3.24
N VAL A 569 -21.41 13.44 1.94
CA VAL A 569 -20.33 12.96 1.06
C VAL A 569 -19.09 13.82 1.28
N LEU A 570 -18.04 13.21 1.84
CA LEU A 570 -16.71 13.82 1.96
C LEU A 570 -16.13 14.04 0.55
N PRO A 571 -15.40 15.14 0.30
CA PRO A 571 -14.79 15.36 -1.02
C PRO A 571 -13.85 14.19 -1.37
N SER A 572 -14.17 13.43 -2.43
CA SER A 572 -13.58 12.10 -2.72
C SER A 572 -12.09 12.06 -3.09
N LYS A 573 -11.41 13.20 -2.93
CA LYS A 573 -9.97 13.40 -3.13
C LYS A 573 -9.27 13.80 -1.82
N THR A 574 -10.01 14.21 -0.79
CA THR A 574 -9.52 14.49 0.58
C THR A 574 -9.99 13.47 1.62
N SER A 575 -10.90 12.56 1.27
CA SER A 575 -11.36 11.41 2.07
C SER A 575 -10.24 10.66 2.81
N ILE A 576 -9.12 10.41 2.12
CA ILE A 576 -7.88 9.81 2.66
C ILE A 576 -7.40 10.46 3.98
N TRP A 577 -7.77 11.72 4.24
CA TRP A 577 -7.49 12.51 5.45
C TRP A 577 -8.73 12.80 6.30
N ALA A 578 -9.90 12.92 5.67
CA ALA A 578 -11.15 13.30 6.30
C ALA A 578 -11.98 12.11 6.84
N GLN A 579 -11.74 10.90 6.35
CA GLN A 579 -12.57 9.72 6.58
C GLN A 579 -12.01 8.83 7.70
N PRO A 580 -12.77 8.61 8.80
CA PRO A 580 -12.37 7.76 9.90
C PRO A 580 -11.98 6.32 9.50
N CYS A 581 -12.71 5.69 8.57
CA CYS A 581 -12.40 4.33 8.15
C CYS A 581 -10.98 4.18 7.57
N ASP A 582 -10.57 5.12 6.73
CA ASP A 582 -9.26 5.12 6.07
C ASP A 582 -8.09 5.50 7.02
N ASN A 583 -8.40 6.07 8.19
CA ASN A 583 -7.43 6.48 9.21
C ASN A 583 -7.00 5.37 10.20
N GLY A 584 -7.46 4.14 9.95
CA GLY A 584 -6.93 2.91 10.58
C GLY A 584 -7.91 1.74 10.71
N LYS A 585 -9.24 1.97 10.66
CA LYS A 585 -10.23 0.89 10.82
C LYS A 585 -10.17 -0.11 9.67
N ASN A 586 -10.08 0.36 8.43
CA ASN A 586 -9.96 -0.48 7.24
C ASN A 586 -8.71 -1.38 7.30
N GLU A 587 -7.57 -0.85 7.76
CA GLU A 587 -6.35 -1.64 7.95
C GLU A 587 -6.57 -2.77 8.97
N LEU A 588 -7.25 -2.46 10.08
CA LEU A 588 -7.60 -3.47 11.10
C LEU A 588 -8.60 -4.50 10.58
N THR A 589 -9.65 -4.10 9.85
CA THR A 589 -10.59 -5.03 9.20
C THR A 589 -9.83 -6.04 8.33
N ALA A 590 -8.97 -5.55 7.42
CA ALA A 590 -8.14 -6.41 6.57
C ALA A 590 -7.17 -7.29 7.38
N LYS A 591 -6.60 -6.77 8.48
CA LYS A 591 -5.72 -7.53 9.39
C LYS A 591 -6.46 -8.67 10.08
N HIS A 592 -7.68 -8.49 10.58
CA HIS A 592 -8.44 -9.57 11.22
C HIS A 592 -8.92 -10.62 10.21
N ILE A 593 -9.28 -10.21 8.99
CA ILE A 593 -9.52 -11.10 7.85
C ILE A 593 -8.28 -11.94 7.55
N ALA A 594 -7.10 -11.33 7.42
CA ALA A 594 -5.84 -12.04 7.14
C ALA A 594 -5.38 -12.95 8.30
N ILE A 595 -5.57 -12.53 9.56
CA ILE A 595 -5.34 -13.38 10.75
C ILE A 595 -6.26 -14.61 10.72
N THR A 596 -7.50 -14.46 10.27
CA THR A 596 -8.46 -15.57 10.15
C THR A 596 -8.03 -16.56 9.08
N ALA A 597 -7.60 -16.10 7.89
CA ALA A 597 -7.03 -16.95 6.84
C ALA A 597 -5.81 -17.75 7.33
N HIS A 598 -4.86 -17.07 7.98
CA HIS A 598 -3.70 -17.72 8.59
C HIS A 598 -4.09 -18.76 9.64
N ASN A 599 -5.07 -18.46 10.51
CA ASN A 599 -5.54 -19.38 11.55
C ASN A 599 -6.30 -20.60 10.99
N MET A 600 -6.87 -20.49 9.79
CA MET A 600 -7.44 -21.62 9.05
C MET A 600 -6.38 -22.47 8.32
N GLY A 601 -5.11 -22.04 8.31
CA GLY A 601 -4.02 -22.72 7.59
C GLY A 601 -4.02 -22.46 6.08
N LEU A 602 -4.82 -21.51 5.60
CA LEU A 602 -4.94 -21.16 4.19
C LEU A 602 -3.78 -20.23 3.80
N MET A 603 -2.73 -20.84 3.24
CA MET A 603 -1.47 -20.20 2.90
C MET A 603 -1.50 -19.46 1.55
N ILE A 604 -0.61 -18.47 1.42
CA ILE A 604 -0.43 -17.65 0.21
C ILE A 604 -0.19 -18.54 -1.02
N GLY A 605 -0.93 -18.27 -2.11
CA GLY A 605 -0.71 -18.87 -3.43
C GLY A 605 -1.82 -19.83 -3.91
N THR A 606 -2.62 -20.40 -3.02
CA THR A 606 -3.79 -21.22 -3.44
C THR A 606 -5.00 -20.31 -3.69
N PRO A 607 -5.69 -20.42 -4.84
CA PRO A 607 -6.97 -19.73 -5.05
C PRO A 607 -8.01 -20.22 -4.03
N LEU A 608 -8.62 -19.29 -3.29
CA LEU A 608 -9.73 -19.59 -2.39
C LEU A 608 -11.01 -19.89 -3.19
N ASP A 609 -11.81 -20.85 -2.72
CA ASP A 609 -13.21 -21.00 -3.14
C ASP A 609 -14.14 -20.09 -2.30
N TYR A 610 -15.41 -19.98 -2.71
CA TYR A 610 -16.38 -19.17 -1.98
C TYR A 610 -16.53 -19.63 -0.53
N ILE A 611 -16.53 -20.94 -0.28
CA ILE A 611 -16.82 -21.52 1.03
C ILE A 611 -15.76 -21.09 2.06
N ASP A 612 -14.48 -21.19 1.71
CA ASP A 612 -13.38 -20.81 2.59
C ASP A 612 -13.15 -19.30 2.63
N ALA A 613 -13.36 -18.57 1.52
CA ALA A 613 -13.36 -17.11 1.55
C ALA A 613 -14.47 -16.56 2.46
N ASN A 614 -15.70 -17.07 2.35
CA ASN A 614 -16.83 -16.69 3.19
C ASN A 614 -16.55 -16.96 4.68
N LYS A 615 -15.97 -18.12 5.03
CA LYS A 615 -15.51 -18.42 6.40
C LYS A 615 -14.45 -17.42 6.89
N ILE A 616 -13.47 -17.08 6.05
CA ILE A 616 -12.40 -16.12 6.37
C ILE A 616 -13.00 -14.73 6.66
N PHE A 617 -13.86 -14.24 5.77
CA PHE A 617 -14.49 -12.92 5.93
C PHE A 617 -15.39 -12.89 7.16
N ARG A 618 -16.24 -13.91 7.36
CA ARG A 618 -17.11 -14.05 8.54
C ARG A 618 -16.32 -13.95 9.84
N GLY A 619 -15.28 -14.77 9.98
CA GLY A 619 -14.44 -14.79 11.19
C GLY A 619 -13.62 -13.52 11.39
N GLY A 620 -13.13 -12.91 10.30
CA GLY A 620 -12.40 -11.64 10.34
C GLY A 620 -13.26 -10.45 10.78
N LEU A 621 -14.51 -10.38 10.30
CA LEU A 621 -15.47 -9.34 10.68
C LEU A 621 -15.96 -9.54 12.13
N GLU A 622 -16.29 -10.77 12.53
CA GLU A 622 -16.64 -11.13 13.91
C GLU A 622 -15.52 -10.74 14.90
N MET A 623 -14.28 -11.11 14.61
CA MET A 623 -13.10 -10.80 15.43
C MET A 623 -12.83 -9.28 15.52
N ASN A 624 -12.98 -8.55 14.41
CA ASN A 624 -12.81 -7.10 14.34
C ASN A 624 -13.84 -6.36 15.23
N CYS A 625 -15.12 -6.72 15.15
CA CYS A 625 -16.16 -6.12 15.98
C CYS A 625 -15.93 -6.39 17.48
N LEU A 626 -15.60 -7.64 17.84
CA LEU A 626 -15.30 -8.03 19.22
C LEU A 626 -14.07 -7.29 19.78
N GLU A 627 -12.93 -7.33 19.08
CA GLU A 627 -11.70 -6.69 19.57
C GLU A 627 -11.82 -5.16 19.65
N GLN A 628 -12.59 -4.50 18.78
CA GLN A 628 -12.84 -3.05 18.89
C GLN A 628 -13.72 -2.69 20.09
N ASN A 629 -14.73 -3.51 20.43
CA ASN A 629 -15.53 -3.30 21.64
C ASN A 629 -14.73 -3.62 22.91
N ASP A 630 -13.87 -4.66 22.90
CA ASP A 630 -12.97 -4.97 24.02
C ASP A 630 -11.93 -3.86 24.27
N GLU A 631 -11.30 -3.32 23.23
CA GLU A 631 -10.32 -2.24 23.38
C GLU A 631 -10.97 -0.97 23.98
N LEU A 632 -12.18 -0.65 23.50
CA LEU A 632 -12.99 0.47 24.00
C LEU A 632 -13.34 0.28 25.48
N ARG A 633 -13.85 -0.90 25.86
CA ARG A 633 -14.18 -1.25 27.25
C ARG A 633 -12.98 -1.23 28.18
N ARG A 634 -11.80 -1.63 27.71
CA ARG A 634 -10.57 -1.65 28.53
C ARG A 634 -9.91 -0.28 28.71
N THR A 635 -10.00 0.60 27.71
CA THR A 635 -9.13 1.80 27.64
C THR A 635 -9.87 3.12 27.50
N GLY A 636 -11.18 3.11 27.26
CA GLY A 636 -11.97 4.31 26.94
C GLY A 636 -11.76 4.82 25.52
N THR A 637 -11.03 4.10 24.67
CA THR A 637 -10.83 4.42 23.25
C THR A 637 -10.61 3.15 22.43
N ASN A 638 -10.77 3.24 21.11
CA ASN A 638 -10.33 2.19 20.18
C ASN A 638 -9.80 2.83 18.89
N ALA A 639 -9.60 2.06 17.83
CA ALA A 639 -9.12 2.61 16.56
C ALA A 639 -10.13 3.55 15.91
N VAL A 640 -11.44 3.30 16.09
CA VAL A 640 -12.51 4.15 15.55
C VAL A 640 -12.50 5.53 16.22
N VAL A 641 -12.52 5.61 17.55
CA VAL A 641 -12.43 6.89 18.29
C VAL A 641 -11.14 7.64 17.91
N SER A 642 -10.03 6.91 17.80
CA SER A 642 -8.75 7.47 17.40
C SER A 642 -8.78 8.03 15.97
N SER A 643 -9.45 7.34 15.05
CA SER A 643 -9.66 7.77 13.67
C SER A 643 -10.52 9.04 13.57
N PHE A 644 -11.70 9.09 14.22
CA PHE A 644 -12.55 10.29 14.21
C PHE A 644 -11.83 11.53 14.77
N LYS A 645 -11.00 11.33 15.80
CA LYS A 645 -10.16 12.39 16.36
C LYS A 645 -9.03 12.80 15.39
N LYS A 646 -8.42 11.86 14.66
CA LYS A 646 -7.40 12.17 13.65
C LYS A 646 -7.95 13.01 12.51
N THR A 647 -9.17 12.74 12.04
CA THR A 647 -9.76 13.46 10.89
C THR A 647 -10.39 14.80 11.25
N GLY A 648 -10.57 15.07 12.56
CA GLY A 648 -11.26 16.25 13.06
C GLY A 648 -12.78 16.18 12.93
N LEU A 649 -13.37 15.04 12.54
CA LEU A 649 -14.82 14.90 12.48
C LEU A 649 -15.46 14.72 13.86
N TYR A 650 -14.75 14.11 14.83
CA TYR A 650 -15.19 14.15 16.24
C TYR A 650 -14.02 14.05 17.24
N PRO A 651 -13.88 15.00 18.19
CA PRO A 651 -14.54 16.31 18.21
C PRO A 651 -14.15 17.14 16.97
N ILE A 652 -14.88 18.23 16.69
CA ILE A 652 -14.48 19.14 15.60
C ILE A 652 -13.10 19.72 15.90
N ASP A 653 -12.16 19.52 14.97
CA ASP A 653 -10.80 20.07 15.08
C ASP A 653 -10.26 20.46 13.68
N TYR A 654 -9.83 21.70 13.55
CA TYR A 654 -9.24 22.27 12.32
C TYR A 654 -7.72 22.06 12.27
N ASP A 655 -7.10 21.80 13.42
CA ASP A 655 -5.68 21.50 13.58
C ASP A 655 -5.45 19.99 13.79
N ASN A 656 -6.41 19.17 13.33
CA ASN A 656 -6.41 17.71 13.47
C ASN A 656 -5.22 17.01 12.78
N GLU A 657 -4.82 15.85 13.31
CA GLU A 657 -3.63 15.12 12.89
C GLU A 657 -3.60 14.77 11.39
N GLY A 658 -4.74 14.33 10.83
CA GLY A 658 -4.85 13.85 9.46
C GLY A 658 -4.67 14.96 8.43
N TRP A 659 -5.44 16.05 8.58
CA TRP A 659 -5.34 17.21 7.70
C TRP A 659 -4.03 17.98 7.89
N GLN A 660 -3.54 18.15 9.13
CA GLN A 660 -2.22 18.75 9.35
C GLN A 660 -1.09 17.90 8.75
N SER A 661 -1.20 16.57 8.78
CA SER A 661 -0.27 15.68 8.07
C SER A 661 -0.37 15.85 6.55
N ALA A 662 -1.57 16.03 6.00
CA ALA A 662 -1.74 16.32 4.58
C ALA A 662 -1.11 17.67 4.20
N PHE A 663 -1.41 18.74 4.95
CA PHE A 663 -0.82 20.07 4.73
C PHE A 663 0.71 20.03 4.84
N GLN A 664 1.29 19.36 5.84
CA GLN A 664 2.75 19.30 6.00
C GLN A 664 3.45 18.50 4.88
N ASN A 665 2.89 17.36 4.48
CA ASN A 665 3.49 16.52 3.43
C ASN A 665 3.32 17.13 2.02
N PHE A 666 2.19 17.79 1.74
CA PHE A 666 1.86 18.22 0.38
C PHE A 666 1.89 19.73 0.15
N SER A 667 1.92 20.60 1.18
CA SER A 667 2.03 22.06 1.00
C SER A 667 3.12 22.48 0.03
N LYS A 668 4.29 21.82 0.01
CA LYS A 668 5.37 22.08 -0.95
C LYS A 668 5.00 21.68 -2.39
N LEU A 669 4.29 20.56 -2.57
CA LEU A 669 3.77 20.14 -3.88
C LEU A 669 2.67 21.10 -4.34
N ASN A 670 1.73 21.44 -3.46
CA ASN A 670 0.64 22.35 -3.74
C ASN A 670 1.19 23.75 -4.07
N GLN A 671 2.18 24.25 -3.32
CA GLN A 671 2.89 25.51 -3.63
C GLN A 671 3.56 25.47 -5.02
N LEU A 672 4.21 24.36 -5.39
CA LEU A 672 4.81 24.23 -6.72
C LEU A 672 3.77 24.16 -7.84
N VAL A 673 2.67 23.41 -7.66
CA VAL A 673 1.56 23.33 -8.62
C VAL A 673 0.84 24.69 -8.74
N ARG A 674 0.64 25.38 -7.62
CA ARG A 674 0.09 26.75 -7.57
C ARG A 674 1.01 27.73 -8.29
N GLN A 675 2.32 27.68 -8.04
CA GLN A 675 3.31 28.51 -8.71
C GLN A 675 3.31 28.25 -10.22
N GLN A 676 3.34 26.99 -10.67
CA GLN A 676 3.27 26.64 -12.09
C GLN A 676 1.99 27.15 -12.76
N LYS A 677 0.85 27.11 -12.05
CA LYS A 677 -0.43 27.66 -12.53
C LYS A 677 -0.39 29.19 -12.62
N GLN A 678 0.17 29.89 -11.63
CA GLN A 678 0.36 31.35 -11.66
C GLN A 678 1.32 31.79 -12.77
N GLU A 679 2.42 31.07 -12.97
CA GLU A 679 3.39 31.28 -14.05
C GLU A 679 2.77 31.00 -15.44
N ALA A 680 1.81 30.07 -15.54
CA ALA A 680 0.99 29.86 -16.73
C ALA A 680 -0.11 30.93 -16.94
N GLY A 681 -0.32 31.82 -15.96
CA GLY A 681 -1.35 32.87 -15.99
C GLY A 681 -2.74 32.44 -15.51
N GLU A 682 -2.88 31.29 -14.84
CA GLU A 682 -4.12 30.92 -14.16
C GLU A 682 -4.29 31.71 -12.86
N ILE A 683 -5.44 32.38 -12.72
CA ILE A 683 -5.85 32.99 -11.44
C ILE A 683 -6.31 31.86 -10.51
N LEU A 684 -5.63 31.72 -9.38
CA LEU A 684 -5.99 30.73 -8.36
C LEU A 684 -6.98 31.33 -7.37
N PRO A 685 -8.14 30.69 -7.13
CA PRO A 685 -9.09 31.19 -6.15
C PRO A 685 -8.49 31.10 -4.73
N GLN A 686 -8.47 32.23 -4.03
CA GLN A 686 -8.18 32.29 -2.59
C GLN A 686 -9.45 32.14 -1.73
N ILE A 687 -10.61 32.21 -2.38
CA ILE A 687 -11.95 32.12 -1.81
C ILE A 687 -12.63 30.91 -2.44
N VAL A 688 -13.24 30.05 -1.62
CA VAL A 688 -14.26 29.10 -2.06
C VAL A 688 -15.62 29.64 -1.63
N TRP A 689 -16.52 29.78 -2.59
CA TRP A 689 -17.90 30.15 -2.31
C TRP A 689 -18.67 28.94 -1.81
N VAL A 690 -19.42 29.12 -0.72
CA VAL A 690 -20.29 28.11 -0.11
C VAL A 690 -21.71 28.66 -0.07
N SER A 691 -22.68 27.85 -0.50
CA SER A 691 -24.11 28.10 -0.33
C SER A 691 -24.47 27.94 1.15
N LYS A 692 -25.25 28.88 1.68
CA LYS A 692 -25.69 28.88 3.07
C LYS A 692 -27.16 29.30 3.16
N ALA A 693 -27.94 28.62 3.99
CA ALA A 693 -29.27 29.06 4.34
C ALA A 693 -29.22 30.42 5.06
N LYS A 694 -30.03 31.38 4.60
CA LYS A 694 -30.30 32.59 5.37
C LYS A 694 -31.00 32.19 6.68
N THR A 695 -30.74 32.92 7.77
CA THR A 695 -31.53 32.79 9.01
C THR A 695 -33.01 33.07 8.74
N LEU A 696 -33.92 32.43 9.48
CA LEU A 696 -35.36 32.48 9.19
C LEU A 696 -35.88 33.93 9.09
N ASP A 697 -35.47 34.79 10.04
CA ASP A 697 -35.84 36.22 10.09
C ASP A 697 -35.24 37.09 8.98
N SER A 698 -34.26 36.58 8.24
CA SER A 698 -33.56 37.29 7.15
C SER A 698 -33.90 36.76 5.76
N ARG A 699 -34.90 35.87 5.65
CA ARG A 699 -35.43 35.40 4.36
C ARG A 699 -36.48 36.34 3.84
N GLU A 700 -36.51 36.53 2.53
CA GLU A 700 -37.61 37.23 1.88
C GLU A 700 -38.82 36.29 1.77
N PRO A 701 -40.05 36.79 1.98
CA PRO A 701 -41.25 35.96 1.84
C PRO A 701 -41.41 35.53 0.39
N LEU A 702 -41.67 34.24 0.18
CA LEU A 702 -41.94 33.70 -1.14
C LEU A 702 -43.41 33.92 -1.51
N SER A 703 -43.64 34.28 -2.78
CA SER A 703 -44.95 34.21 -3.42
C SER A 703 -45.22 32.79 -3.95
N ALA A 704 -46.46 32.49 -4.35
CA ALA A 704 -46.79 31.20 -4.97
C ALA A 704 -46.02 30.96 -6.29
N GLU A 705 -45.69 32.02 -7.03
CA GLU A 705 -44.85 31.95 -8.23
C GLU A 705 -43.38 31.66 -7.88
N ASP A 706 -42.89 32.16 -6.74
CA ASP A 706 -41.56 31.83 -6.22
C ASP A 706 -41.47 30.36 -5.77
N GLU A 707 -42.48 29.86 -5.04
CA GLU A 707 -42.52 28.46 -4.61
C GLU A 707 -42.54 27.52 -5.82
N GLU A 708 -43.40 27.80 -6.81
CA GLU A 708 -43.50 27.00 -8.03
C GLU A 708 -42.20 27.09 -8.86
N ALA A 709 -41.56 28.26 -8.93
CA ALA A 709 -40.26 28.39 -9.59
C ALA A 709 -39.19 27.49 -8.94
N ILE A 710 -39.09 27.47 -7.62
CA ILE A 710 -38.16 26.57 -6.90
C ILE A 710 -38.53 25.10 -7.13
N ARG A 711 -39.82 24.74 -7.07
CA ARG A 711 -40.29 23.35 -7.28
C ARG A 711 -40.09 22.88 -8.72
N SER A 712 -40.21 23.78 -9.70
CA SER A 712 -40.01 23.48 -11.13
C SER A 712 -38.61 22.97 -11.47
N PHE A 713 -37.60 23.30 -10.66
CA PHE A 713 -36.23 22.79 -10.78
C PHE A 713 -36.19 21.24 -10.88
N LEU A 714 -36.94 20.54 -10.01
CA LEU A 714 -37.04 19.07 -10.03
C LEU A 714 -37.68 18.52 -11.32
N THR A 715 -38.50 19.33 -12.00
CA THR A 715 -39.20 18.94 -13.24
C THR A 715 -38.39 19.22 -14.50
N ALA A 716 -37.45 20.17 -14.44
CA ALA A 716 -36.64 20.58 -15.58
C ALA A 716 -35.52 19.58 -15.92
N ASP A 717 -34.84 19.04 -14.89
CA ASP A 717 -33.64 18.19 -15.05
C ASP A 717 -33.93 16.68 -15.16
N ASP A 718 -35.18 16.29 -15.42
CA ASP A 718 -35.64 14.88 -15.50
C ASP A 718 -35.37 14.08 -14.20
N PHE A 719 -35.09 14.80 -13.09
CA PHE A 719 -34.34 14.30 -11.93
C PHE A 719 -35.12 13.32 -11.04
N LEU A 720 -36.45 13.49 -10.96
CA LEU A 720 -37.39 12.68 -10.19
C LEU A 720 -38.66 12.35 -11.01
N VAL A 721 -38.51 12.07 -12.31
CA VAL A 721 -39.66 11.80 -13.19
C VAL A 721 -40.41 10.55 -12.74
N ARG A 722 -41.69 10.74 -12.41
CA ARG A 722 -42.66 9.67 -12.11
C ARG A 722 -42.65 8.63 -13.24
N GLY A 723 -42.68 7.34 -12.88
CA GLY A 723 -42.92 6.24 -13.82
C GLY A 723 -44.05 6.56 -14.80
N GLY A 724 -43.86 6.21 -16.07
CA GLY A 724 -44.57 6.83 -17.19
C GLY A 724 -46.10 6.71 -17.13
N ALA A 725 -46.78 7.72 -17.69
CA ALA A 725 -48.24 7.89 -17.73
C ALA A 725 -49.00 6.87 -18.62
N ASN A 726 -48.49 5.63 -18.72
CA ASN A 726 -49.02 4.54 -19.55
C ASN A 726 -49.27 3.24 -18.74
N SER A 727 -49.10 3.24 -17.41
CA SER A 727 -49.57 2.17 -16.51
C SER A 727 -50.96 2.50 -15.98
N ASP A 728 -51.82 1.49 -15.90
CA ASP A 728 -53.26 1.63 -15.70
C ASP A 728 -53.67 2.29 -14.36
N GLU A 729 -54.93 2.75 -14.30
CA GLU A 729 -55.47 3.69 -13.31
C GLU A 729 -55.50 3.18 -11.85
N ASP A 730 -55.28 1.88 -11.60
CA ASP A 730 -55.43 1.21 -10.30
C ASP A 730 -54.30 1.49 -9.28
N SER A 731 -53.37 2.40 -9.54
CA SER A 731 -52.16 2.61 -8.73
C SER A 731 -52.22 3.72 -7.66
N GLU A 732 -53.40 4.30 -7.38
CA GLU A 732 -53.61 5.44 -6.46
C GLU A 732 -53.03 5.26 -5.03
N ASN A 733 -52.82 4.03 -4.56
CA ASN A 733 -52.33 3.74 -3.21
C ASN A 733 -50.80 3.70 -3.06
N GLN A 734 -50.02 3.82 -4.15
CA GLN A 734 -48.57 4.02 -4.00
C GLN A 734 -48.28 5.49 -3.72
N HIS A 735 -47.81 5.79 -2.50
CA HIS A 735 -47.22 7.08 -2.16
C HIS A 735 -45.73 7.09 -2.57
N PRO A 736 -45.34 7.66 -3.73
CA PRO A 736 -44.01 8.23 -3.83
C PRO A 736 -43.89 9.39 -2.83
N LEU A 737 -42.68 9.70 -2.41
CA LEU A 737 -42.38 10.94 -1.66
C LEU A 737 -42.94 12.14 -2.43
N SER A 738 -44.04 12.72 -1.95
CA SER A 738 -44.63 13.89 -2.60
C SER A 738 -43.60 15.03 -2.59
N MET A 739 -43.25 15.51 -3.77
CA MET A 739 -42.29 16.62 -3.93
C MET A 739 -42.79 17.92 -3.30
N GLU A 740 -44.09 18.02 -3.01
CA GLU A 740 -44.70 19.10 -2.22
C GLU A 740 -44.08 19.16 -0.81
N ARG A 741 -43.77 17.99 -0.22
CA ARG A 741 -43.15 17.87 1.10
C ARG A 741 -41.66 18.22 1.12
N MET A 742 -41.00 18.39 -0.04
CA MET A 742 -39.60 18.79 -0.04
C MET A 742 -39.47 20.26 0.42
N PRO A 743 -38.67 20.55 1.46
CA PRO A 743 -38.45 21.91 1.94
C PRO A 743 -37.78 22.77 0.87
N LEU A 744 -38.35 23.95 0.59
CA LEU A 744 -37.86 24.86 -0.45
C LEU A 744 -36.42 25.32 -0.22
N ILE A 745 -35.97 25.38 1.04
CA ILE A 745 -34.59 25.71 1.40
C ILE A 745 -33.58 24.69 0.85
N ILE A 746 -33.94 23.39 0.78
CA ILE A 746 -33.07 22.34 0.22
C ILE A 746 -32.98 22.44 -1.30
N LEU A 747 -34.07 22.82 -1.97
CA LEU A 747 -34.09 23.09 -3.40
C LEU A 747 -33.30 24.36 -3.75
N ALA A 748 -33.48 25.44 -2.99
CA ALA A 748 -32.70 26.67 -3.15
C ALA A 748 -31.19 26.45 -2.92
N MET A 749 -30.81 25.59 -1.97
CA MET A 749 -29.43 25.14 -1.78
C MET A 749 -28.89 24.40 -3.00
N ALA A 750 -29.63 23.45 -3.56
CA ALA A 750 -29.21 22.71 -4.76
C ALA A 750 -29.03 23.63 -5.99
N ILE A 751 -29.94 24.59 -6.18
CA ILE A 751 -29.83 25.63 -7.21
C ILE A 751 -28.57 26.49 -6.96
N GLY A 752 -28.31 26.88 -5.72
CA GLY A 752 -27.10 27.63 -5.34
C GLY A 752 -25.79 26.88 -5.57
N ASP A 753 -25.76 25.57 -5.33
CA ASP A 753 -24.59 24.73 -5.59
C ASP A 753 -24.34 24.56 -7.11
N GLN A 754 -25.39 24.51 -7.94
CA GLN A 754 -25.22 24.58 -9.39
C GLN A 754 -24.61 25.94 -9.81
N MET A 755 -25.10 27.05 -9.27
CA MET A 755 -24.52 28.38 -9.55
C MET A 755 -23.04 28.45 -9.18
N ILE A 756 -22.63 27.85 -8.06
CA ILE A 756 -21.21 27.75 -7.66
C ILE A 756 -20.43 26.86 -8.63
N GLY A 757 -20.99 25.72 -9.06
CA GLY A 757 -20.35 24.81 -10.02
C GLY A 757 -20.09 25.45 -11.39
N GLU A 758 -21.08 26.17 -11.93
CA GLU A 758 -20.92 26.92 -13.19
C GLU A 758 -19.94 28.08 -13.03
N TYR A 759 -20.01 28.82 -11.92
CA TYR A 759 -19.08 29.90 -11.59
C TYR A 759 -17.63 29.40 -11.49
N ALA A 760 -17.39 28.24 -10.85
CA ALA A 760 -16.05 27.67 -10.67
C ALA A 760 -15.39 27.18 -11.98
N HIS A 761 -16.15 27.14 -13.08
CA HIS A 761 -15.64 26.84 -14.42
C HIS A 761 -15.44 28.08 -15.31
N ASP A 762 -15.88 29.26 -14.87
CA ASP A 762 -15.78 30.51 -15.63
C ASP A 762 -14.51 31.28 -15.28
N VAL A 763 -13.49 31.15 -16.15
CA VAL A 763 -12.13 31.70 -15.95
C VAL A 763 -12.10 33.23 -16.01
N ASP A 764 -13.14 33.88 -16.55
CA ASP A 764 -13.23 35.33 -16.69
C ASP A 764 -13.98 36.02 -15.51
N ARG A 765 -14.44 35.28 -14.49
CA ARG A 765 -15.15 35.86 -13.31
C ARG A 765 -14.20 36.38 -12.23
N ASP A 766 -14.57 37.52 -11.63
CA ASP A 766 -13.90 38.07 -10.46
C ASP A 766 -14.26 37.25 -9.20
N VAL A 767 -13.31 36.41 -8.78
CA VAL A 767 -13.39 35.53 -7.60
C VAL A 767 -13.80 36.27 -6.32
N ALA A 768 -13.56 37.59 -6.21
CA ALA A 768 -13.95 38.40 -5.07
C ALA A 768 -15.47 38.68 -4.97
N ALA A 769 -16.23 38.51 -6.05
CA ALA A 769 -17.68 38.70 -6.10
C ALA A 769 -18.44 37.36 -6.06
N PRO A 770 -19.55 37.24 -5.32
CA PRO A 770 -20.34 36.00 -5.27
C PRO A 770 -20.98 35.67 -6.64
N PRO A 771 -21.41 34.41 -6.86
CA PRO A 771 -22.24 34.07 -8.01
C PRO A 771 -23.50 34.93 -8.09
N VAL A 772 -23.81 35.42 -9.29
CA VAL A 772 -24.98 36.25 -9.58
C VAL A 772 -26.00 35.41 -10.34
N ALA A 773 -27.28 35.56 -10.00
CA ALA A 773 -28.39 34.87 -10.65
C ALA A 773 -28.58 35.27 -12.13
N ASN A 774 -28.73 34.28 -13.00
CA ASN A 774 -28.87 34.43 -14.45
C ASN A 774 -30.31 34.10 -14.91
N THR A 775 -31.01 33.25 -14.17
CA THR A 775 -32.42 32.89 -14.36
C THR A 775 -33.31 33.36 -13.21
N PHE A 776 -34.62 33.31 -13.43
CA PHE A 776 -35.61 33.57 -12.39
C PHE A 776 -35.47 32.59 -11.22
N VAL A 777 -35.34 31.28 -11.49
CA VAL A 777 -35.20 30.21 -10.48
C VAL A 777 -33.99 30.46 -9.57
N GLU A 778 -32.84 30.87 -10.12
CA GLU A 778 -31.67 31.30 -9.34
C GLU A 778 -31.97 32.53 -8.47
N SER A 779 -32.60 33.58 -9.02
CA SER A 779 -32.90 34.81 -8.27
C SER A 779 -33.89 34.58 -7.13
N VAL A 780 -34.79 33.60 -7.28
CA VAL A 780 -35.73 33.16 -6.26
C VAL A 780 -35.03 32.28 -5.21
N ALA A 781 -34.11 31.39 -5.60
CA ALA A 781 -33.29 30.66 -4.65
C ALA A 781 -32.50 31.61 -3.72
N LEU A 782 -31.96 32.70 -4.26
CA LEU A 782 -31.28 33.76 -3.49
C LEU A 782 -32.18 34.54 -2.51
N LYS A 783 -33.50 34.32 -2.49
CA LYS A 783 -34.39 34.78 -1.40
C LYS A 783 -34.19 33.97 -0.12
N LEU A 784 -33.90 32.67 -0.26
CA LEU A 784 -33.74 31.69 0.83
C LEU A 784 -32.28 31.44 1.23
N ILE A 785 -31.32 31.54 0.30
CA ILE A 785 -29.89 31.29 0.53
C ILE A 785 -29.02 32.54 0.32
N GLU A 786 -27.81 32.51 0.86
CA GLU A 786 -26.73 33.46 0.65
C GLU A 786 -25.43 32.73 0.27
N PHE A 787 -24.51 33.43 -0.41
CA PHE A 787 -23.18 32.91 -0.70
C PHE A 787 -22.14 33.45 0.28
N VAL A 788 -21.44 32.54 0.95
CA VAL A 788 -20.38 32.88 1.92
C VAL A 788 -19.00 32.66 1.30
N ALA A 789 -18.15 33.69 1.37
CA ALA A 789 -16.75 33.62 0.99
C ALA A 789 -15.95 32.90 2.08
N VAL A 790 -15.48 31.68 1.80
CA VAL A 790 -14.61 30.91 2.70
C VAL A 790 -13.16 31.02 2.24
N THR A 791 -12.34 31.73 3.00
CA THR A 791 -10.88 31.81 2.81
C THR A 791 -10.12 30.81 3.69
N HIS A 792 -8.80 30.81 3.60
CA HIS A 792 -7.90 30.13 4.54
C HIS A 792 -8.15 30.51 6.01
N ASP A 793 -8.46 31.78 6.27
CA ASP A 793 -8.56 32.34 7.63
C ASP A 793 -9.99 32.27 8.20
N ASN A 794 -10.99 31.93 7.37
CA ASN A 794 -12.36 31.64 7.79
C ASN A 794 -12.47 30.25 8.46
N ARG A 795 -11.84 30.09 9.62
CA ARG A 795 -12.13 28.97 10.53
C ARG A 795 -13.49 29.18 11.16
N VAL A 796 -14.33 28.13 11.22
CA VAL A 796 -15.54 28.16 12.07
C VAL A 796 -15.09 28.18 13.53
N ASP A 797 -15.81 28.91 14.39
CA ASP A 797 -15.49 28.99 15.81
C ASP A 797 -15.76 27.65 16.52
N THR A 798 -14.73 26.84 16.73
CA THR A 798 -14.81 25.59 17.52
C THR A 798 -15.06 25.83 19.00
N THR A 799 -14.95 27.06 19.49
CA THR A 799 -15.25 27.32 20.89
C THR A 799 -16.77 27.33 21.10
N CYS A 800 -17.21 26.65 22.18
CA CYS A 800 -18.60 26.70 22.60
C CYS A 800 -18.87 28.05 23.29
N THR A 801 -18.99 29.08 22.47
CA THR A 801 -19.36 30.45 22.83
C THR A 801 -20.83 30.48 23.24
N LEU A 802 -21.11 30.17 24.51
CA LEU A 802 -22.40 30.46 25.14
C LEU A 802 -22.82 31.90 24.79
N SER A 803 -24.05 32.09 24.33
CA SER A 803 -24.52 33.41 23.93
C SER A 803 -24.42 34.42 25.08
N SER A 804 -24.23 35.70 24.76
CA SER A 804 -24.19 36.78 25.75
C SER A 804 -25.39 36.75 26.70
N GLU A 805 -26.55 36.33 26.18
CA GLU A 805 -27.79 36.16 26.93
C GLU A 805 -27.77 34.93 27.85
N ALA A 806 -27.25 33.78 27.42
CA ALA A 806 -27.06 32.61 28.28
C ALA A 806 -26.07 32.89 29.41
N ILE A 807 -24.94 33.54 29.10
CA ILE A 807 -23.95 33.98 30.08
C ILE A 807 -24.57 34.95 31.10
N ALA A 808 -25.41 35.89 30.64
CA ALA A 808 -26.11 36.85 31.50
C ALA A 808 -27.20 36.19 32.36
N ARG A 809 -28.00 35.27 31.79
CA ARG A 809 -29.09 34.53 32.44
C ARG A 809 -28.60 33.81 33.70
N ASP A 810 -27.47 33.10 33.59
CA ASP A 810 -26.89 32.32 34.69
C ASP A 810 -25.82 33.07 35.50
N LYS A 811 -25.55 34.35 35.16
CA LYS A 811 -24.58 35.25 35.82
C LYS A 811 -23.15 34.68 35.86
N LEU A 812 -22.75 34.07 34.75
CA LEU A 812 -21.47 33.37 34.60
C LEU A 812 -20.37 34.36 34.20
N ARG A 813 -19.12 34.05 34.56
CA ARG A 813 -17.94 34.71 33.96
C ARG A 813 -16.91 33.64 33.59
N THR A 814 -16.67 33.47 32.30
CA THR A 814 -15.65 32.58 31.75
C THR A 814 -14.26 33.09 32.12
N LYS A 815 -13.45 32.26 32.79
CA LYS A 815 -12.03 32.53 33.06
C LYS A 815 -11.19 31.36 32.56
N LEU A 816 -10.53 31.56 31.43
CA LEU A 816 -9.74 30.51 30.78
C LEU A 816 -8.61 30.05 31.70
N SER A 817 -8.63 28.76 32.08
CA SER A 817 -7.63 28.14 32.95
C SER A 817 -7.25 26.80 32.33
N LEU A 818 -6.06 26.71 31.72
CA LEU A 818 -5.56 25.46 31.16
C LEU A 818 -5.10 24.54 32.29
N LEU A 819 -5.79 23.41 32.48
CA LEU A 819 -5.25 22.24 33.14
C LEU A 819 -4.84 21.21 32.08
N GLN A 820 -3.81 20.42 32.39
CA GLN A 820 -3.45 19.29 31.54
C GLN A 820 -4.46 18.16 31.72
N PHE A 821 -4.81 17.49 30.61
CA PHE A 821 -5.72 16.34 30.50
C PHE A 821 -7.22 16.65 30.75
N GLY A 822 -7.94 16.95 29.67
CA GLY A 822 -9.41 16.89 29.61
C GLY A 822 -10.12 18.25 29.65
N HIS A 823 -11.15 18.41 28.81
CA HIS A 823 -11.93 19.64 28.74
C HIS A 823 -13.05 19.64 29.78
N ALA A 824 -12.98 20.54 30.76
CA ALA A 824 -14.09 20.81 31.69
C ALA A 824 -14.11 22.30 32.09
N ILE A 825 -15.14 23.04 31.67
CA ILE A 825 -15.30 24.45 32.02
C ILE A 825 -15.91 24.53 33.43
N THR A 826 -15.06 24.72 34.45
CA THR A 826 -15.54 24.93 35.83
C THR A 826 -15.95 26.39 36.03
N LEU A 827 -17.25 26.65 36.01
CA LEU A 827 -17.84 27.97 36.20
C LEU A 827 -17.94 28.31 37.70
N ARG A 828 -17.63 29.55 38.10
CA ARG A 828 -17.79 30.05 39.48
C ARG A 828 -18.68 31.28 39.53
N LYS A 829 -19.51 31.37 40.58
CA LYS A 829 -20.39 32.50 40.87
C LYS A 829 -19.60 33.67 41.48
N LYS A 830 -20.05 34.91 41.23
CA LYS A 830 -19.31 36.15 41.50
C LYS A 830 -19.07 36.41 43.01
N ALA A 831 -17.84 36.79 43.34
CA ALA A 831 -17.44 37.56 44.53
C ALA A 831 -16.44 38.65 44.08
N GLU A 832 -16.22 39.68 44.89
CA GLU A 832 -15.87 41.01 44.36
C GLU A 832 -14.44 41.49 44.63
N THR A 833 -13.76 41.95 43.58
CA THR A 833 -13.00 43.23 43.42
C THR A 833 -12.18 43.16 42.12
N GLU A 834 -11.93 44.31 41.47
CA GLU A 834 -11.27 44.37 40.14
C GLU A 834 -10.18 45.44 40.08
N VAL A 835 -9.12 45.14 39.31
CA VAL A 835 -8.34 46.11 38.53
C VAL A 835 -8.09 45.48 37.15
N PRO A 836 -8.41 46.15 36.02
CA PRO A 836 -8.21 45.59 34.69
C PRO A 836 -6.74 45.69 34.24
N LEU A 837 -6.28 44.72 33.46
CA LEU A 837 -4.91 44.68 32.93
C LEU A 837 -4.95 44.11 31.50
N ASN A 838 -4.55 44.92 30.52
CA ASN A 838 -4.66 44.57 29.10
C ASN A 838 -3.43 43.80 28.61
N LEU A 839 -3.66 42.67 27.92
CA LEU A 839 -2.64 41.83 27.31
C LEU A 839 -2.99 41.58 25.84
N MET A 840 -2.06 41.87 24.93
CA MET A 840 -2.14 41.46 23.52
C MET A 840 -1.11 40.38 23.21
N LYS A 841 -1.52 39.37 22.45
CA LYS A 841 -0.74 38.17 22.13
C LYS A 841 -0.06 38.35 20.78
N GLN A 842 1.28 38.31 20.73
CA GLN A 842 2.03 38.51 19.49
C GLN A 842 2.58 37.22 18.88
N THR A 843 3.00 36.23 19.70
CA THR A 843 3.41 34.87 19.27
C THR A 843 3.14 33.85 20.38
N PRO A 844 3.18 32.52 20.12
CA PRO A 844 2.76 31.50 21.08
C PRO A 844 3.57 31.36 22.39
N GLN A 845 4.76 31.97 22.52
CA GLN A 845 5.71 31.71 23.61
C GLN A 845 6.26 32.95 24.33
N ARG A 846 5.75 34.16 24.06
CA ARG A 846 6.09 35.37 24.80
C ARG A 846 4.90 36.29 25.02
N PHE A 847 4.85 36.86 26.22
CA PHE A 847 4.03 38.02 26.58
C PHE A 847 4.96 39.20 26.86
N ILE A 848 4.51 40.41 26.55
CA ILE A 848 5.17 41.66 26.94
C ILE A 848 4.17 42.44 27.80
N VAL A 849 4.61 42.88 28.97
CA VAL A 849 3.89 43.88 29.76
C VAL A 849 4.32 45.25 29.26
N LEU A 850 3.36 46.06 28.83
CA LEU A 850 3.61 47.45 28.44
C LEU A 850 3.09 48.36 29.54
N ASP A 851 3.99 49.14 30.13
CA ASP A 851 3.66 50.35 30.87
C ASP A 851 3.90 51.58 29.96
N ASN A 852 3.26 52.70 30.26
CA ASN A 852 3.17 53.83 29.35
C ASN A 852 4.43 54.73 29.38
N GLU A 853 5.36 54.56 28.43
CA GLU A 853 5.96 55.65 27.61
C GLU A 853 7.11 55.18 26.68
N ARG A 854 7.07 55.59 25.39
CA ARG A 854 8.22 55.75 24.43
C ARG A 854 9.00 54.46 24.01
N ARG A 855 9.56 54.27 22.80
CA ARG A 855 9.48 54.94 21.47
C ARG A 855 10.07 54.02 20.37
N SER A 856 9.62 54.17 19.10
CA SER A 856 10.36 54.08 17.79
C SER A 856 11.59 53.14 17.60
N SER A 857 11.85 52.45 16.46
CA SER A 857 11.23 52.35 15.10
C SER A 857 11.92 51.15 14.35
N ARG A 858 12.02 50.93 13.01
CA ARG A 858 11.84 51.70 11.75
C ARG A 858 11.79 50.73 10.52
N ASN A 859 11.89 51.28 9.30
CA ASN A 859 12.25 50.67 7.99
C ASN A 859 11.18 49.90 7.18
N MET A 860 10.35 50.63 6.44
CA MET A 860 10.31 50.59 4.96
C MET A 860 9.98 52.00 4.44
N ILE A 861 10.24 52.27 3.15
CA ILE A 861 9.96 53.57 2.50
C ILE A 861 8.65 53.44 1.69
N PRO A 862 7.65 54.33 1.85
CA PRO A 862 6.48 54.36 0.98
C PRO A 862 6.82 55.01 -0.37
N MET A 863 6.59 54.30 -1.47
CA MET A 863 6.46 54.93 -2.79
C MET A 863 5.07 55.57 -2.93
N SER A 864 4.97 56.60 -3.76
CA SER A 864 3.71 57.31 -4.01
C SER A 864 2.81 56.57 -5.01
N VAL A 865 1.51 56.84 -4.95
CA VAL A 865 0.52 56.27 -5.88
C VAL A 865 0.82 56.67 -7.34
N ASN A 866 1.44 57.83 -7.57
CA ASN A 866 1.78 58.31 -8.91
C ASN A 866 2.92 57.49 -9.55
N GLU A 867 3.94 57.09 -8.78
CA GLU A 867 5.04 56.23 -9.27
C GLU A 867 4.54 54.83 -9.69
N ILE A 868 3.49 54.34 -9.03
CA ILE A 868 2.81 53.08 -9.39
C ILE A 868 2.01 53.25 -10.69
N LEU A 869 1.32 54.38 -10.88
CA LEU A 869 0.52 54.62 -12.09
C LEU A 869 1.40 54.82 -13.34
N ASP A 870 2.52 55.55 -13.22
CA ASP A 870 3.47 55.78 -14.31
C ASP A 870 4.17 54.49 -14.79
N THR A 871 4.25 53.45 -13.94
CA THR A 871 4.77 52.13 -14.34
C THR A 871 3.73 51.20 -14.98
N CYS A 872 2.43 51.53 -14.91
CA CYS A 872 1.36 50.65 -15.41
C CYS A 872 0.77 51.02 -16.78
N PHE A 873 1.04 52.22 -17.32
CA PHE A 873 0.41 52.71 -18.56
C PHE A 873 1.41 53.17 -19.63
N ASP A 874 2.03 52.21 -20.34
CA ASP A 874 2.79 52.48 -21.57
C ASP A 874 1.85 52.79 -22.75
N ALA A 875 1.29 54.00 -22.74
CA ALA A 875 0.24 54.46 -23.63
C ALA A 875 0.75 54.88 -25.03
N LYS A 876 1.45 53.98 -25.73
CA LYS A 876 2.08 54.26 -27.05
C LYS A 876 1.89 53.16 -28.11
N ASP A 877 0.64 52.72 -28.34
CA ASP A 877 0.31 51.88 -29.51
C ASP A 877 -1.12 52.11 -30.06
N ASP A 878 -1.47 53.39 -30.25
CA ASP A 878 -2.83 53.84 -30.59
C ASP A 878 -3.21 53.71 -32.09
N GLN A 879 -2.82 52.59 -32.72
CA GLN A 879 -3.27 52.25 -34.10
C GLN A 879 -4.38 51.19 -34.14
N ARG A 880 -4.74 50.61 -32.98
CA ARG A 880 -5.60 49.41 -32.89
C ARG A 880 -7.08 49.66 -33.19
N TYR A 881 -7.54 50.92 -33.22
CA TYR A 881 -8.92 51.29 -33.53
C TYR A 881 -9.34 51.07 -34.99
N SER A 882 -8.38 51.05 -35.93
CA SER A 882 -8.64 50.88 -37.37
C SER A 882 -8.99 49.44 -37.79
N LEU A 883 -8.70 48.43 -36.95
CA LEU A 883 -8.85 47.01 -37.33
C LEU A 883 -10.31 46.55 -37.28
N THR A 884 -10.77 45.85 -38.32
CA THR A 884 -12.11 45.23 -38.34
C THR A 884 -12.22 44.13 -37.28
N VAL A 885 -13.45 43.75 -36.90
CA VAL A 885 -13.68 42.63 -35.96
C VAL A 885 -13.02 41.32 -36.47
N LYS A 886 -13.05 41.07 -37.78
CA LYS A 886 -12.39 39.90 -38.38
C LYS A 886 -10.87 39.96 -38.24
N ASP A 887 -10.26 41.12 -38.39
CA ASP A 887 -8.81 41.29 -38.23
C ASP A 887 -8.38 41.24 -36.76
N ARG A 888 -9.20 41.76 -35.83
CA ARG A 888 -9.01 41.56 -34.38
C ARG A 888 -9.03 40.07 -34.03
N VAL A 889 -9.97 39.28 -34.56
CA VAL A 889 -10.02 37.82 -34.39
C VAL A 889 -8.81 37.13 -35.04
N LYS A 890 -8.38 37.56 -36.23
CA LYS A 890 -7.21 37.02 -36.94
C LYS A 890 -5.90 37.29 -36.20
N CYS A 891 -5.72 38.49 -35.64
CA CYS A 891 -4.59 38.85 -34.79
C CYS A 891 -4.64 38.13 -33.44
N ARG A 892 -5.81 38.01 -32.78
CA ARG A 892 -6.00 37.18 -31.58
C ARG A 892 -5.62 35.71 -31.86
N ARG A 893 -6.01 35.14 -33.01
CA ARG A 893 -5.64 33.77 -33.39
C ARG A 893 -4.14 33.62 -33.67
N LYS A 894 -3.50 34.58 -34.35
CA LYS A 894 -2.03 34.61 -34.51
C LYS A 894 -1.32 34.71 -33.15
N ALA A 895 -1.76 35.61 -32.28
CA ALA A 895 -1.20 35.78 -30.94
C ALA A 895 -1.39 34.53 -30.06
N ARG A 896 -2.54 33.83 -30.14
CA ARG A 896 -2.77 32.56 -29.44
C ARG A 896 -1.85 31.44 -29.94
N VAL A 897 -1.56 31.38 -31.24
CA VAL A 897 -0.58 30.43 -31.81
C VAL A 897 0.86 30.79 -31.44
N ALA A 898 1.21 32.08 -31.45
CA ALA A 898 2.52 32.56 -31.03
C ALA A 898 2.78 32.31 -29.53
N ARG A 899 1.81 32.67 -28.67
CA ARG A 899 1.84 32.33 -27.23
C ARG A 899 1.87 30.83 -27.00
N LYS A 900 1.09 30.03 -27.73
CA LYS A 900 1.18 28.57 -27.60
C LYS A 900 2.60 28.05 -27.91
N LYS A 901 3.23 28.49 -29.01
CA LYS A 901 4.61 28.11 -29.33
C LYS A 901 5.63 28.62 -28.31
N LEU A 902 5.47 29.84 -27.80
CA LEU A 902 6.34 30.40 -26.77
C LEU A 902 6.20 29.60 -25.46
N ASN A 903 4.98 29.30 -25.03
CA ASN A 903 4.71 28.47 -23.87
C ASN A 903 5.20 27.02 -24.07
N GLU A 904 5.17 26.47 -25.29
CA GLU A 904 5.76 25.16 -25.61
C GLU A 904 7.30 25.18 -25.48
N SER A 905 7.97 26.29 -25.85
CA SER A 905 9.42 26.49 -25.64
C SER A 905 9.74 26.66 -24.15
N MET A 906 9.11 27.66 -23.50
CA MET A 906 9.32 27.96 -22.08
C MET A 906 8.94 26.79 -21.17
N TYR A 907 7.96 25.95 -21.53
CA TYR A 907 7.65 24.72 -20.79
C TYR A 907 8.74 23.66 -20.96
N GLY A 908 9.39 23.58 -22.13
CA GLY A 908 10.60 22.76 -22.31
C GLY A 908 11.73 23.24 -21.40
N GLU A 909 12.08 24.52 -21.54
CA GLU A 909 13.16 25.19 -20.78
C GLU A 909 12.92 25.13 -19.26
N ALA A 910 11.71 25.43 -18.79
CA ALA A 910 11.35 25.39 -17.37
C ALA A 910 11.25 23.95 -16.82
N LYS A 911 10.83 22.97 -17.63
CA LYS A 911 10.85 21.55 -17.24
C LYS A 911 12.29 21.04 -17.12
N GLU A 912 13.17 21.43 -18.04
CA GLU A 912 14.59 21.10 -18.01
C GLU A 912 15.26 21.74 -16.78
N GLU A 913 15.05 23.04 -16.53
CA GLU A 913 15.57 23.72 -15.35
C GLU A 913 14.97 23.17 -14.03
N ALA A 914 13.68 22.80 -14.00
CA ALA A 914 13.08 22.16 -12.84
C ALA A 914 13.65 20.76 -12.57
N ASN A 915 13.91 19.98 -13.62
CA ASN A 915 14.60 18.70 -13.53
C ASN A 915 16.04 18.90 -13.03
N ASN A 916 16.80 19.83 -13.60
CA ASN A 916 18.17 20.14 -13.19
C ASN A 916 18.25 20.60 -11.72
N ARG A 917 17.29 21.42 -11.26
CA ARG A 917 17.17 21.83 -9.85
C ARG A 917 16.78 20.69 -8.91
N ARG A 918 15.92 19.76 -9.35
CA ARG A 918 15.55 18.53 -8.61
C ARG A 918 16.74 17.59 -8.50
N LEU A 919 17.37 17.27 -9.63
CA LEU A 919 18.58 16.47 -9.76
C LEU A 919 19.65 16.99 -8.80
N LYS A 920 20.05 18.26 -8.95
CA LYS A 920 21.06 18.89 -8.11
C LYS A 920 20.71 18.81 -6.63
N ARG A 921 19.47 19.15 -6.23
CA ARG A 921 19.04 19.04 -4.83
C ARG A 921 19.13 17.61 -4.30
N ASN A 922 18.76 16.61 -5.10
CA ASN A 922 18.79 15.21 -4.68
C ASN A 922 20.23 14.69 -4.58
N VAL A 923 21.11 15.06 -5.51
CA VAL A 923 22.56 14.78 -5.46
C VAL A 923 23.22 15.48 -4.27
N ASP A 924 22.91 16.76 -4.02
CA ASP A 924 23.38 17.53 -2.87
C ASP A 924 22.95 16.86 -1.56
N VAL A 925 21.68 16.45 -1.43
CA VAL A 925 21.13 15.77 -0.24
C VAL A 925 21.71 14.37 -0.06
N PHE A 926 21.86 13.59 -1.14
CA PHE A 926 22.46 12.25 -1.13
C PHE A 926 23.91 12.32 -0.67
N THR A 927 24.72 13.13 -1.36
CA THR A 927 26.15 13.33 -1.08
C THR A 927 26.38 13.91 0.30
N SER A 928 25.58 14.90 0.73
CA SER A 928 25.67 15.47 2.08
C SER A 928 25.32 14.46 3.17
N ASN A 929 24.28 13.63 2.99
CA ASN A 929 23.97 12.56 3.96
C ASN A 929 25.08 11.50 4.01
N LEU A 930 25.65 11.13 2.86
CA LEU A 930 26.74 10.16 2.77
C LEU A 930 27.99 10.68 3.51
N ALA A 931 28.37 11.93 3.23
CA ALA A 931 29.52 12.58 3.83
C ALA A 931 29.34 12.86 5.34
N LEU A 932 28.15 13.28 5.78
CA LEU A 932 27.87 13.57 7.18
C LEU A 932 27.82 12.30 8.04
N LYS A 933 27.25 11.20 7.52
CA LYS A 933 27.04 9.95 8.30
C LYS A 933 28.22 8.98 8.20
N ARG A 934 28.86 8.86 7.04
CA ARG A 934 29.96 7.90 6.78
C ARG A 934 31.05 8.54 5.89
N PRO A 935 31.78 9.58 6.35
CA PRO A 935 32.71 10.36 5.51
C PRO A 935 33.81 9.52 4.85
N ARG A 936 34.29 8.44 5.49
CA ARG A 936 35.23 7.50 4.85
C ARG A 936 34.63 6.80 3.63
N PHE A 937 33.37 6.36 3.69
CA PHE A 937 32.71 5.71 2.56
C PHE A 937 32.42 6.72 1.46
N ALA A 938 31.91 7.91 1.80
CA ALA A 938 31.66 8.96 0.84
C ALA A 938 32.94 9.36 0.08
N ASN A 939 34.05 9.57 0.80
CA ASN A 939 35.33 9.93 0.17
C ASN A 939 35.93 8.78 -0.66
N GLN A 940 35.70 7.50 -0.28
CA GLN A 940 36.15 6.35 -1.05
C GLN A 940 35.33 6.15 -2.33
N LEU A 941 33.99 6.19 -2.22
CA LEU A 941 33.10 6.11 -3.39
C LEU A 941 33.38 7.26 -4.35
N LYS A 942 33.52 8.48 -3.83
CA LYS A 942 33.86 9.67 -4.61
C LYS A 942 35.20 9.54 -5.31
N ALA A 943 36.26 9.11 -4.62
CA ALA A 943 37.57 8.93 -5.23
C ALA A 943 37.58 7.84 -6.33
N ILE A 944 36.88 6.72 -6.14
CA ILE A 944 36.84 5.67 -7.17
C ILE A 944 36.08 6.16 -8.42
N LEU A 945 34.95 6.84 -8.24
CA LEU A 945 34.18 7.39 -9.35
C LEU A 945 34.97 8.50 -10.09
N GLU A 946 35.47 9.51 -9.38
CA GLU A 946 36.15 10.67 -9.97
C GLU A 946 37.59 10.39 -10.46
N GLU A 947 38.36 9.53 -9.78
CA GLU A 947 39.79 9.30 -10.10
C GLU A 947 40.05 8.02 -10.93
N GLU A 948 39.20 6.98 -10.86
CA GLU A 948 39.44 5.70 -11.57
C GLU A 948 38.54 5.51 -12.81
N GLU A 949 37.25 5.86 -12.75
CA GLU A 949 36.29 5.67 -13.86
C GLU A 949 35.94 6.98 -14.60
N GLY A 950 36.23 8.15 -14.03
CA GLY A 950 35.91 9.46 -14.61
C GLY A 950 34.43 9.85 -14.52
N PHE A 951 33.67 9.20 -13.63
CA PHE A 951 32.24 9.42 -13.39
C PHE A 951 32.02 10.41 -12.24
N ASP A 952 31.07 11.33 -12.38
CA ASP A 952 30.55 12.12 -11.26
C ASP A 952 29.54 11.30 -10.42
N MET A 953 29.47 11.57 -9.12
CA MET A 953 28.32 11.21 -8.27
C MET A 953 26.98 11.70 -8.86
N THR A 954 26.99 12.84 -9.57
CA THR A 954 25.85 13.34 -10.36
C THR A 954 25.48 12.39 -11.50
N GLU A 955 26.45 11.80 -12.20
CA GLU A 955 26.22 10.88 -13.32
C GLU A 955 25.74 9.50 -12.86
N LEU A 956 26.28 9.01 -11.74
CA LEU A 956 25.75 7.81 -11.08
C LEU A 956 24.28 8.00 -10.67
N TYR A 957 23.94 9.16 -10.09
CA TYR A 957 22.55 9.47 -9.75
C TYR A 957 21.69 9.66 -11.01
N LEU A 958 22.21 10.28 -12.07
CA LEU A 958 21.51 10.46 -13.36
C LEU A 958 21.11 9.13 -13.99
N GLU A 959 22.02 8.15 -14.07
CA GLU A 959 21.67 6.85 -14.64
C GLU A 959 20.68 6.08 -13.74
N MET A 960 20.73 6.26 -12.41
CA MET A 960 19.69 5.76 -11.51
C MET A 960 18.31 6.43 -11.74
N GLU A 961 18.26 7.76 -11.90
CA GLU A 961 17.01 8.50 -12.14
C GLU A 961 16.45 8.24 -13.55
N LYS A 962 17.31 8.11 -14.56
CA LYS A 962 16.96 7.72 -15.94
C LYS A 962 16.34 6.33 -16.00
N VAL A 963 16.93 5.34 -15.30
CA VAL A 963 16.37 3.98 -15.17
C VAL A 963 14.99 3.99 -14.48
N VAL A 964 14.68 4.99 -13.65
CA VAL A 964 13.37 5.17 -12.99
C VAL A 964 12.36 5.96 -13.85
N LEU A 965 12.81 6.78 -14.80
CA LEU A 965 11.96 7.68 -15.59
C LEU A 965 11.75 7.25 -17.06
N GLU A 966 12.47 6.24 -17.55
CA GLU A 966 12.35 5.71 -18.91
C GLU A 966 11.15 4.74 -19.03
N PRO A 967 10.10 5.06 -19.83
CA PRO A 967 8.85 4.28 -19.86
C PRO A 967 9.00 2.95 -20.60
N TYR A 968 8.34 1.89 -20.12
CA TYR A 968 8.52 0.55 -20.64
C TYR A 968 7.67 0.32 -21.91
N SER A 969 8.26 0.63 -23.07
CA SER A 969 7.54 0.77 -24.35
C SER A 969 7.39 -0.52 -25.18
N ASP A 970 7.57 -1.70 -24.58
CA ASP A 970 7.49 -2.97 -25.31
C ASP A 970 6.05 -3.42 -25.58
N SER A 971 5.57 -3.08 -26.78
CA SER A 971 4.24 -3.49 -27.24
C SER A 971 4.24 -4.95 -27.73
N ILE A 972 3.35 -5.75 -27.12
CA ILE A 972 3.03 -7.12 -27.55
C ILE A 972 1.91 -7.07 -28.59
N ALA A 973 2.21 -7.47 -29.82
CA ALA A 973 1.22 -7.60 -30.89
C ALA A 973 0.54 -8.98 -30.84
N VAL A 974 -0.66 -9.05 -30.26
CA VAL A 974 -1.46 -10.30 -30.26
C VAL A 974 -2.04 -10.55 -31.65
N THR A 975 -1.34 -11.36 -32.46
CA THR A 975 -1.85 -11.85 -33.75
C THR A 975 -2.99 -12.84 -33.53
N ARG A 976 -4.18 -12.48 -34.00
CA ARG A 976 -5.42 -13.24 -33.86
C ARG A 976 -5.45 -14.45 -34.81
N GLY A 977 -4.89 -15.59 -34.38
CA GLY A 977 -4.85 -16.80 -35.21
C GLY A 977 -4.64 -18.12 -34.46
N ASP A 978 -3.63 -18.22 -33.60
CA ASP A 978 -3.25 -19.50 -32.98
C ASP A 978 -4.10 -19.87 -31.75
N THR A 979 -4.62 -21.10 -31.77
CA THR A 979 -5.35 -21.73 -30.66
C THR A 979 -4.54 -22.80 -29.93
N SER A 980 -3.26 -23.00 -30.30
CA SER A 980 -2.41 -24.04 -29.70
C SER A 980 -0.92 -23.66 -29.63
N LYS A 981 -0.52 -23.08 -28.49
CA LYS A 981 0.83 -23.20 -27.89
C LYS A 981 0.81 -22.66 -26.46
N GLN A 982 1.70 -23.20 -25.62
CA GLN A 982 1.95 -22.64 -24.30
C GLN A 982 2.64 -21.28 -24.46
N ILE A 983 2.14 -20.26 -23.77
CA ILE A 983 2.86 -19.01 -23.58
C ILE A 983 3.86 -19.24 -22.44
N ASP A 984 5.13 -18.97 -22.68
CA ASP A 984 6.12 -18.91 -21.60
C ASP A 984 5.94 -17.58 -20.86
N VAL A 985 5.41 -17.62 -19.63
CA VAL A 985 4.92 -16.44 -18.90
C VAL A 985 6.04 -15.83 -18.03
N THR A 986 7.27 -15.81 -18.53
CA THR A 986 8.46 -15.36 -17.79
C THR A 986 8.84 -13.89 -18.00
N VAL A 987 8.36 -13.23 -19.06
CA VAL A 987 8.70 -11.82 -19.38
C VAL A 987 7.47 -11.02 -19.84
N VAL A 988 6.47 -10.89 -18.97
CA VAL A 988 5.40 -9.88 -19.10
C VAL A 988 5.14 -9.27 -17.73
N GLY A 989 5.30 -7.96 -17.58
CA GLY A 989 5.09 -7.27 -16.32
C GLY A 989 4.85 -5.77 -16.49
N THR A 990 4.22 -5.19 -15.47
CA THR A 990 4.01 -3.74 -15.32
C THR A 990 5.32 -2.93 -15.28
N ASP A 991 5.28 -1.64 -15.69
CA ASP A 991 6.44 -0.72 -15.73
C ASP A 991 7.31 -0.80 -14.46
N VAL A 992 6.67 -0.81 -13.28
CA VAL A 992 7.34 -0.76 -11.98
C VAL A 992 8.14 -2.06 -11.69
N SER A 993 7.69 -3.20 -12.22
CA SER A 993 8.41 -4.47 -12.12
C SER A 993 9.69 -4.46 -12.97
N ALA A 994 9.59 -3.93 -14.20
CA ALA A 994 10.73 -3.79 -15.11
C ALA A 994 11.76 -2.76 -14.62
N VAL A 995 11.30 -1.61 -14.10
CA VAL A 995 12.16 -0.61 -13.43
C VAL A 995 12.91 -1.24 -12.25
N SER A 996 12.22 -2.01 -11.39
CA SER A 996 12.88 -2.69 -10.26
C SER A 996 13.99 -3.65 -10.70
N HIS A 997 13.76 -4.44 -11.76
CA HIS A 997 14.78 -5.34 -12.32
C HIS A 997 15.95 -4.56 -12.93
N LYS A 998 15.66 -3.49 -13.69
CA LYS A 998 16.66 -2.64 -14.35
C LYS A 998 17.52 -1.90 -13.31
N MET A 999 16.93 -1.42 -12.22
CA MET A 999 17.67 -0.85 -11.08
C MET A 999 18.58 -1.89 -10.39
N GLU A 1000 18.08 -3.11 -10.14
CA GLU A 1000 18.89 -4.18 -9.54
C GLU A 1000 20.09 -4.52 -10.44
N THR A 1001 19.87 -4.64 -11.75
CA THR A 1001 20.92 -4.94 -12.73
C THR A 1001 21.96 -3.82 -12.80
N THR A 1002 21.53 -2.56 -12.84
CA THR A 1002 22.44 -1.40 -12.86
C THR A 1002 23.26 -1.30 -11.57
N LEU A 1003 22.63 -1.44 -10.41
CA LEU A 1003 23.33 -1.42 -9.11
C LEU A 1003 24.38 -2.54 -9.04
N MET A 1004 24.02 -3.74 -9.48
CA MET A 1004 24.93 -4.89 -9.55
C MET A 1004 26.10 -4.64 -10.51
N LYS A 1005 25.85 -4.02 -11.68
CA LYS A 1005 26.91 -3.64 -12.63
C LYS A 1005 27.92 -2.69 -11.97
N THR A 1006 27.44 -1.61 -11.35
CA THR A 1006 28.31 -0.63 -10.66
C THR A 1006 29.12 -1.28 -9.53
N ILE A 1007 28.50 -2.10 -8.68
CA ILE A 1007 29.20 -2.81 -7.59
C ILE A 1007 30.30 -3.74 -8.14
N VAL A 1008 30.03 -4.44 -9.24
CA VAL A 1008 30.98 -5.32 -9.91
C VAL A 1008 32.15 -4.55 -10.53
N GLU A 1009 31.90 -3.38 -11.12
CA GLU A 1009 32.94 -2.53 -11.71
C GLU A 1009 33.83 -1.90 -10.62
N LEU A 1010 33.25 -1.39 -9.54
CA LEU A 1010 33.97 -0.90 -8.35
C LEU A 1010 34.85 -1.99 -7.69
N LYS A 1011 34.42 -3.26 -7.66
CA LYS A 1011 35.27 -4.38 -7.18
C LYS A 1011 36.39 -4.72 -8.17
N LYS A 1012 36.16 -4.61 -9.49
CA LYS A 1012 37.17 -4.87 -10.55
C LYS A 1012 38.30 -3.83 -10.61
N THR A 1013 38.05 -2.57 -10.22
CA THR A 1013 39.14 -1.56 -10.14
C THR A 1013 39.94 -1.72 -8.85
N GLY A 1014 39.27 -1.81 -7.69
CA GLY A 1014 39.90 -1.80 -6.38
C GLY A 1014 40.98 -2.89 -6.17
N ASP A 1015 40.81 -4.08 -6.76
CA ASP A 1015 41.79 -5.18 -6.64
C ASP A 1015 43.11 -4.94 -7.42
N LYS A 1016 43.12 -4.02 -8.40
CA LYS A 1016 44.34 -3.59 -9.11
C LYS A 1016 45.33 -2.93 -8.14
N SER A 1017 44.84 -2.18 -7.15
CA SER A 1017 45.65 -1.38 -6.22
C SER A 1017 46.47 -2.19 -5.21
N LYS A 1018 46.10 -3.44 -4.92
CA LYS A 1018 46.64 -4.23 -3.79
C LYS A 1018 47.50 -5.43 -4.17
N ARG A 1019 48.04 -5.49 -5.40
CA ARG A 1019 49.06 -6.48 -5.82
C ARG A 1019 50.41 -6.28 -5.12
N ARG A 1020 50.46 -6.66 -3.84
CA ARG A 1020 51.65 -6.71 -2.98
C ARG A 1020 52.74 -7.56 -3.64
N LYS A 1021 53.88 -6.94 -4.00
CA LYS A 1021 54.98 -7.54 -4.78
C LYS A 1021 55.53 -8.85 -4.18
N ARG A 1022 54.95 -10.00 -4.55
CA ARG A 1022 55.62 -11.30 -4.46
C ARG A 1022 56.55 -11.45 -5.66
N ARG A 1023 57.86 -11.56 -5.40
CA ARG A 1023 58.85 -11.97 -6.42
C ARG A 1023 58.46 -13.34 -6.98
N ARG A 1024 57.94 -13.37 -8.20
CA ARG A 1024 58.06 -14.51 -9.13
C ARG A 1024 59.15 -14.16 -10.14
N LYS A 1025 59.84 -15.17 -10.69
CA LYS A 1025 60.92 -14.96 -11.68
C LYS A 1025 60.33 -14.29 -12.94
N ALA A 1026 61.16 -13.55 -13.67
CA ALA A 1026 60.79 -13.04 -14.99
C ALA A 1026 60.57 -14.22 -15.96
N GLY A 1027 59.68 -14.06 -16.94
CA GLY A 1027 59.39 -15.09 -17.94
C GLY A 1027 57.98 -15.70 -17.87
N GLN A 1028 56.92 -14.89 -17.80
CA GLN A 1028 55.61 -15.24 -18.37
C GLN A 1028 54.79 -13.97 -18.63
N SER A 1029 54.43 -13.74 -19.89
CA SER A 1029 53.61 -12.58 -20.30
C SER A 1029 52.14 -12.82 -19.97
N THR A 1030 51.45 -11.81 -19.43
CA THR A 1030 49.99 -11.81 -19.35
C THR A 1030 49.39 -11.42 -20.71
N HIS A 1031 49.57 -12.28 -21.71
CA HIS A 1031 48.59 -12.32 -22.80
C HIS A 1031 47.23 -12.65 -22.19
N LEU A 1032 46.23 -11.82 -22.47
CA LEU A 1032 44.86 -12.32 -22.51
C LEU A 1032 44.85 -13.41 -23.60
N GLY A 1033 44.61 -14.66 -23.19
CA GLY A 1033 44.52 -15.78 -24.12
C GLY A 1033 43.37 -15.54 -25.12
N LYS A 1034 43.44 -16.19 -26.29
CA LYS A 1034 42.47 -16.03 -27.39
C LYS A 1034 41.00 -16.11 -26.93
N SER A 1035 40.72 -16.94 -25.92
CA SER A 1035 39.42 -17.09 -25.26
C SER A 1035 38.84 -15.79 -24.68
N GLY A 1036 39.65 -14.89 -24.11
CA GLY A 1036 39.17 -13.64 -23.51
C GLY A 1036 38.62 -12.67 -24.54
N VAL A 1037 39.22 -12.62 -25.74
CA VAL A 1037 38.73 -11.83 -26.87
C VAL A 1037 37.49 -12.48 -27.49
N ALA A 1038 37.49 -13.81 -27.66
CA ALA A 1038 36.34 -14.55 -28.18
C ALA A 1038 35.08 -14.35 -27.33
N VAL A 1039 35.18 -14.43 -25.99
CA VAL A 1039 34.03 -14.17 -25.09
C VAL A 1039 33.51 -12.74 -25.21
N GLY A 1040 34.39 -11.75 -25.40
CA GLY A 1040 33.97 -10.36 -25.64
C GLY A 1040 33.20 -10.20 -26.96
N ILE A 1041 33.67 -10.85 -28.03
CA ILE A 1041 33.01 -10.86 -29.35
C ILE A 1041 31.64 -11.56 -29.26
N LEU A 1042 31.54 -12.70 -28.57
CA LEU A 1042 30.27 -13.43 -28.39
C LEU A 1042 29.20 -12.61 -27.67
N ILE A 1043 29.58 -11.87 -26.61
CA ILE A 1043 28.65 -10.98 -25.89
C ILE A 1043 28.18 -9.83 -26.79
N GLN A 1044 29.08 -9.21 -27.56
CA GLN A 1044 28.71 -8.15 -28.52
C GLN A 1044 27.80 -8.68 -29.63
N ARG A 1045 28.06 -9.89 -30.13
CA ARG A 1045 27.23 -10.56 -31.12
C ARG A 1045 25.82 -10.84 -30.60
N GLN A 1046 25.66 -11.38 -29.39
CA GLN A 1046 24.32 -11.59 -28.81
C GLN A 1046 23.53 -10.27 -28.71
N HIS A 1047 24.17 -9.19 -28.24
CA HIS A 1047 23.53 -7.87 -28.19
C HIS A 1047 23.10 -7.39 -29.59
N LYS A 1048 23.91 -7.63 -30.62
CA LYS A 1048 23.57 -7.27 -32.01
C LYS A 1048 22.48 -8.15 -32.61
N GLU A 1049 22.40 -9.44 -32.25
CA GLU A 1049 21.30 -10.33 -32.61
C GLU A 1049 19.96 -9.92 -31.94
N GLU A 1050 20.01 -9.28 -30.76
CA GLU A 1050 18.84 -8.68 -30.10
C GLU A 1050 18.44 -7.34 -30.73
N GLU A 1051 19.41 -6.45 -31.01
CA GLU A 1051 19.14 -5.21 -31.76
C GLU A 1051 18.57 -5.48 -33.17
N LEU A 1052 19.03 -6.54 -33.85
CA LEU A 1052 18.56 -6.92 -35.19
C LEU A 1052 17.06 -7.23 -35.18
N LYS A 1053 16.61 -8.09 -34.25
CA LYS A 1053 15.19 -8.46 -34.09
C LYS A 1053 14.30 -7.24 -33.83
N MET A 1054 14.80 -6.26 -33.08
CA MET A 1054 14.10 -4.99 -32.86
C MET A 1054 14.05 -4.11 -34.10
N THR A 1055 15.14 -4.05 -34.88
CA THR A 1055 15.17 -3.34 -36.18
C THR A 1055 14.23 -4.01 -37.20
N GLU A 1056 14.16 -5.34 -37.26
CA GLU A 1056 13.19 -6.10 -38.07
C GLU A 1056 11.73 -5.80 -37.68
N LYS A 1057 11.41 -5.82 -36.37
CA LYS A 1057 10.08 -5.47 -35.83
C LYS A 1057 9.70 -4.04 -36.23
N GLN A 1058 10.66 -3.11 -36.20
CA GLN A 1058 10.46 -1.71 -36.60
C GLN A 1058 10.27 -1.55 -38.11
N GLU A 1059 11.10 -2.20 -38.95
CA GLU A 1059 10.97 -2.20 -40.41
C GLU A 1059 9.58 -2.71 -40.82
N LYS A 1060 9.19 -3.90 -40.32
CA LYS A 1060 7.90 -4.51 -40.61
C LYS A 1060 6.73 -3.59 -40.22
N SER A 1061 6.77 -2.99 -39.02
CA SER A 1061 5.71 -2.08 -38.58
C SER A 1061 5.56 -0.84 -39.48
N ILE A 1062 6.64 -0.36 -40.09
CA ILE A 1062 6.62 0.80 -40.98
C ILE A 1062 6.17 0.40 -42.39
N LEU A 1063 6.54 -0.80 -42.87
CA LEU A 1063 6.03 -1.35 -44.13
C LEU A 1063 4.51 -1.64 -44.06
N ASP A 1064 4.04 -2.29 -42.99
CA ASP A 1064 2.62 -2.57 -42.74
C ASP A 1064 1.79 -1.25 -42.69
N GLU A 1065 2.33 -0.19 -42.09
CA GLU A 1065 1.70 1.14 -42.07
C GLU A 1065 1.74 1.80 -43.46
N LEU A 1066 2.88 1.74 -44.15
CA LEU A 1066 3.08 2.32 -45.48
C LEU A 1066 2.10 1.74 -46.50
N ASP A 1067 1.93 0.42 -46.55
CA ASP A 1067 0.99 -0.23 -47.45
C ASP A 1067 -0.47 0.10 -47.10
N ARG A 1068 -0.77 0.29 -45.81
CA ARG A 1068 -2.09 0.76 -45.37
C ARG A 1068 -2.38 2.18 -45.85
N LEU A 1069 -1.39 3.08 -45.79
CA LEU A 1069 -1.48 4.45 -46.30
C LEU A 1069 -1.54 4.49 -47.83
N LYS A 1070 -0.74 3.67 -48.54
CA LYS A 1070 -0.80 3.52 -50.00
C LYS A 1070 -2.15 2.98 -50.47
N SER A 1071 -2.70 2.00 -49.78
CA SER A 1071 -4.03 1.45 -50.06
C SER A 1071 -5.14 2.49 -49.83
N LEU A 1072 -5.02 3.35 -48.82
CA LEU A 1072 -5.94 4.48 -48.62
C LEU A 1072 -5.77 5.54 -49.72
N LEU A 1073 -4.54 5.85 -50.12
CA LEU A 1073 -4.23 6.82 -51.17
C LEU A 1073 -4.75 6.39 -52.55
N SER A 1074 -4.61 5.11 -52.93
CA SER A 1074 -5.20 4.59 -54.18
C SER A 1074 -6.72 4.74 -54.18
N LYS A 1075 -7.40 4.28 -53.13
CA LYS A 1075 -8.86 4.38 -52.97
C LYS A 1075 -9.34 5.83 -52.91
N THR A 1076 -8.52 6.75 -52.41
CA THR A 1076 -8.82 8.19 -52.41
C THR A 1076 -8.66 8.81 -53.80
N ASN A 1077 -7.66 8.40 -54.58
CA ASN A 1077 -7.50 8.83 -55.97
C ASN A 1077 -8.62 8.26 -56.87
N GLU A 1078 -9.00 7.00 -56.71
CA GLU A 1078 -10.20 6.38 -57.33
C GLU A 1078 -11.46 7.19 -57.00
N LEU A 1079 -11.61 7.61 -55.73
CA LEU A 1079 -12.74 8.41 -55.29
C LEU A 1079 -12.81 9.77 -56.03
N VAL A 1080 -11.67 10.45 -56.24
CA VAL A 1080 -11.59 11.70 -57.02
C VAL A 1080 -12.08 11.49 -58.45
N VAL A 1081 -11.56 10.48 -59.16
CA VAL A 1081 -11.96 10.16 -60.54
C VAL A 1081 -13.47 9.86 -60.60
N SER A 1082 -14.02 9.24 -59.54
CA SER A 1082 -15.42 8.85 -59.47
C SER A 1082 -16.42 9.94 -59.03
N MET A 1083 -15.95 11.16 -58.71
CA MET A 1083 -16.78 12.28 -58.19
C MET A 1083 -16.34 13.66 -58.73
N PRO A 1084 -16.46 13.93 -60.04
CA PRO A 1084 -16.02 15.21 -60.62
C PRO A 1084 -16.81 16.43 -60.13
N GLY A 1085 -16.11 17.41 -59.55
CA GLY A 1085 -16.51 18.80 -59.28
C GLY A 1085 -17.73 19.02 -58.37
N ASN A 1086 -18.91 18.66 -58.86
CA ASN A 1086 -20.20 19.07 -58.27
C ASN A 1086 -20.76 18.05 -57.25
N TYR A 1087 -20.03 16.98 -56.96
CA TYR A 1087 -20.51 15.81 -56.20
C TYR A 1087 -20.09 15.75 -54.72
N TRP A 1088 -19.34 16.73 -54.22
CA TRP A 1088 -18.86 16.78 -52.83
C TRP A 1088 -19.95 16.99 -51.75
N LYS A 1089 -21.24 17.06 -52.13
CA LYS A 1089 -22.36 17.09 -51.17
C LYS A 1089 -22.50 15.75 -50.47
N TYR A 1090 -22.30 15.77 -49.15
CA TYR A 1090 -22.26 14.60 -48.27
C TYR A 1090 -23.39 13.58 -48.51
N ASP A 1091 -24.63 14.05 -48.70
CA ASP A 1091 -25.84 13.22 -48.77
C ASP A 1091 -25.83 12.20 -49.95
N LYS A 1092 -25.01 12.46 -50.97
CA LYS A 1092 -24.83 11.55 -52.12
C LYS A 1092 -23.80 10.44 -51.88
N VAL A 1093 -23.06 10.48 -50.76
CA VAL A 1093 -21.97 9.51 -50.48
C VAL A 1093 -22.46 8.36 -49.59
N LYS A 1094 -22.58 7.17 -50.21
CA LYS A 1094 -23.03 5.93 -49.58
C LYS A 1094 -22.01 4.78 -49.75
N GLY A 1095 -22.12 3.76 -48.91
CA GLY A 1095 -21.29 2.54 -48.97
C GLY A 1095 -19.78 2.83 -48.84
N LYS A 1096 -18.96 2.06 -49.57
CA LYS A 1096 -17.48 2.12 -49.52
C LYS A 1096 -16.89 3.54 -49.72
N ARG A 1097 -17.55 4.43 -50.46
CA ARG A 1097 -17.12 5.83 -50.62
C ARG A 1097 -17.17 6.61 -49.29
N ARG A 1098 -18.17 6.33 -48.44
CA ARG A 1098 -18.32 6.93 -47.09
C ARG A 1098 -17.22 6.44 -46.15
N GLU A 1099 -16.89 5.14 -46.21
CA GLU A 1099 -15.80 4.53 -45.46
C GLU A 1099 -14.42 5.13 -45.81
N VAL A 1100 -14.14 5.35 -47.09
CA VAL A 1100 -12.90 5.98 -47.56
C VAL A 1100 -12.79 7.43 -47.06
N LEU A 1101 -13.86 8.23 -47.14
CA LEU A 1101 -13.88 9.59 -46.57
C LEU A 1101 -13.69 9.58 -45.05
N ALA A 1102 -14.38 8.69 -44.32
CA ALA A 1102 -14.25 8.61 -42.87
C ALA A 1102 -12.82 8.27 -42.44
N ARG A 1103 -12.11 7.41 -43.18
CA ARG A 1103 -10.69 7.11 -42.94
C ARG A 1103 -9.77 8.27 -43.30
N LEU A 1104 -10.01 8.95 -44.43
CA LEU A 1104 -9.22 10.13 -44.85
C LEU A 1104 -9.29 11.29 -43.84
N PHE A 1105 -10.44 11.45 -43.16
CA PHE A 1105 -10.66 12.49 -42.15
C PHE A 1105 -10.45 12.01 -40.70
N GLY A 1106 -10.03 10.76 -40.47
CA GLY A 1106 -9.75 10.22 -39.13
C GLY A 1106 -10.97 9.96 -38.24
N VAL A 1107 -12.19 10.00 -38.79
CA VAL A 1107 -13.45 9.79 -38.05
C VAL A 1107 -13.98 8.34 -38.14
N TYR A 1108 -13.21 7.43 -38.72
CA TYR A 1108 -13.58 6.02 -38.86
C TYR A 1108 -13.11 5.17 -37.68
N THR A 1109 -14.05 4.57 -36.94
CA THR A 1109 -13.76 3.45 -36.03
C THR A 1109 -14.27 2.14 -36.63
N SER A 1110 -13.65 1.00 -36.29
CA SER A 1110 -14.03 -0.32 -36.80
C SER A 1110 -15.36 -0.87 -36.28
N LYS A 1111 -16.02 -0.15 -35.35
CA LYS A 1111 -17.33 -0.50 -34.77
C LYS A 1111 -18.44 0.51 -35.07
N ALA A 1112 -18.14 1.65 -35.70
CA ALA A 1112 -19.13 2.68 -35.97
C ALA A 1112 -20.23 2.19 -36.92
N LYS A 1113 -21.50 2.44 -36.58
CA LYS A 1113 -22.64 2.18 -37.45
C LYS A 1113 -22.60 3.14 -38.65
N ALA A 1114 -23.34 2.80 -39.71
CA ALA A 1114 -23.41 3.61 -40.92
C ALA A 1114 -23.92 5.05 -40.68
N ASP A 1115 -24.68 5.24 -39.60
CA ASP A 1115 -25.29 6.50 -39.18
C ASP A 1115 -24.38 7.33 -38.27
N ASP A 1116 -23.58 6.69 -37.39
CA ASP A 1116 -22.53 7.36 -36.61
C ASP A 1116 -21.50 8.01 -37.56
N LEU A 1117 -21.05 7.25 -38.55
CA LEU A 1117 -20.21 7.73 -39.65
C LEU A 1117 -20.91 8.81 -40.48
N SER A 1118 -22.24 8.86 -40.48
CA SER A 1118 -23.02 9.87 -41.20
C SER A 1118 -23.05 11.20 -40.46
N SER A 1119 -23.33 11.18 -39.16
CA SER A 1119 -23.28 12.36 -38.30
C SER A 1119 -21.88 12.96 -38.24
N ALA A 1120 -20.84 12.13 -38.10
CA ALA A 1120 -19.45 12.58 -38.07
C ALA A 1120 -18.99 13.25 -39.38
N LEU A 1121 -19.31 12.67 -40.54
CA LEU A 1121 -18.96 13.26 -41.83
C LEU A 1121 -19.80 14.51 -42.17
N LYS A 1122 -21.04 14.59 -41.70
CA LYS A 1122 -21.91 15.77 -41.86
C LYS A 1122 -21.36 16.98 -41.08
N ALA A 1123 -20.82 16.76 -39.88
CA ALA A 1123 -20.21 17.80 -39.04
C ALA A 1123 -18.91 18.40 -39.63
N LEU A 1124 -18.23 17.71 -40.55
CA LEU A 1124 -16.97 18.17 -41.15
C LEU A 1124 -17.14 19.22 -42.27
N HIS A 1125 -18.38 19.58 -42.64
CA HIS A 1125 -18.68 20.58 -43.68
C HIS A 1125 -17.86 20.39 -44.98
N LEU A 1126 -17.84 19.15 -45.47
CA LEU A 1126 -16.97 18.73 -46.57
C LEU A 1126 -17.07 19.63 -47.81
N SER A 1127 -15.92 20.15 -48.20
CA SER A 1127 -15.70 20.95 -49.41
C SER A 1127 -14.53 20.38 -50.21
N GLU A 1128 -14.48 20.63 -51.52
CA GLU A 1128 -13.38 20.21 -52.38
C GLU A 1128 -12.01 20.65 -51.84
N ASN A 1129 -11.91 21.91 -51.39
CA ASN A 1129 -10.70 22.44 -50.75
C ASN A 1129 -10.28 21.64 -49.50
N SER A 1130 -11.22 21.28 -48.62
CA SER A 1130 -10.93 20.47 -47.43
C SER A 1130 -10.51 19.04 -47.77
N PHE A 1131 -11.09 18.45 -48.82
CA PHE A 1131 -10.72 17.13 -49.31
C PHE A 1131 -9.33 17.14 -49.96
N GLN A 1132 -9.04 18.11 -50.84
CA GLN A 1132 -7.73 18.24 -51.51
C GLN A 1132 -6.62 18.52 -50.49
N ALA A 1133 -6.90 19.30 -49.44
CA ALA A 1133 -5.98 19.48 -48.31
C ALA A 1133 -5.63 18.14 -47.63
N LYS A 1134 -6.63 17.31 -47.29
CA LYS A 1134 -6.40 15.99 -46.68
C LYS A 1134 -5.76 14.98 -47.63
N LEU A 1135 -6.07 15.01 -48.92
CA LEU A 1135 -5.39 14.18 -49.93
C LEU A 1135 -3.90 14.55 -50.04
N ASN A 1136 -3.55 15.84 -49.96
CA ASN A 1136 -2.16 16.26 -49.97
C ASN A 1136 -1.44 15.96 -48.65
N GLU A 1137 -2.12 16.07 -47.50
CA GLU A 1137 -1.62 15.59 -46.21
C GLU A 1137 -1.28 14.08 -46.25
N LEU A 1138 -2.16 13.25 -46.82
CA LEU A 1138 -1.94 11.82 -47.00
C LEU A 1138 -0.76 11.52 -47.95
N LYS A 1139 -0.61 12.26 -49.05
CA LYS A 1139 0.56 12.13 -49.95
C LYS A 1139 1.87 12.45 -49.23
N VAL A 1140 1.89 13.51 -48.42
CA VAL A 1140 3.07 13.90 -47.61
C VAL A 1140 3.36 12.82 -46.55
N SER A 1141 2.33 12.26 -45.91
CA SER A 1141 2.48 11.17 -44.95
C SER A 1141 3.10 9.90 -45.58
N VAL A 1142 2.62 9.48 -46.76
CA VAL A 1142 3.22 8.37 -47.54
C VAL A 1142 4.68 8.68 -47.86
N ALA A 1143 4.97 9.81 -48.51
CA ALA A 1143 6.34 10.16 -48.90
C ALA A 1143 7.31 10.33 -47.71
N SER A 1144 6.80 10.72 -46.54
CA SER A 1144 7.57 10.78 -45.29
C SER A 1144 7.91 9.38 -44.77
N LYS A 1145 6.93 8.46 -44.78
CA LYS A 1145 7.14 7.06 -44.38
C LYS A 1145 8.08 6.33 -45.35
N GLU A 1146 7.97 6.54 -46.66
CA GLU A 1146 8.89 5.96 -47.66
C GLU A 1146 10.36 6.36 -47.39
N ARG A 1147 10.62 7.63 -47.04
CA ARG A 1147 11.97 8.09 -46.66
C ARG A 1147 12.49 7.44 -45.39
N SER A 1148 11.61 7.04 -44.46
CA SER A 1148 12.01 6.40 -43.20
C SER A 1148 12.40 4.93 -43.33
N VAL A 1149 12.04 4.25 -44.43
CA VAL A 1149 12.38 2.84 -44.66
C VAL A 1149 13.88 2.65 -44.94
N ALA A 1150 14.47 3.48 -45.78
CA ALA A 1150 15.85 3.28 -46.24
C ALA A 1150 16.91 3.33 -45.11
N PRO A 1151 16.86 4.26 -44.13
CA PRO A 1151 17.78 4.24 -42.97
C PRO A 1151 17.64 2.99 -42.10
N ILE A 1152 16.44 2.42 -42.00
CA ILE A 1152 16.18 1.24 -41.16
C ILE A 1152 16.73 -0.02 -41.86
N ILE A 1153 16.52 -0.16 -43.17
CA ILE A 1153 17.16 -1.23 -43.97
C ILE A 1153 18.70 -1.11 -43.91
N ALA A 1154 19.25 0.10 -43.94
CA ALA A 1154 20.69 0.31 -43.80
C ALA A 1154 21.21 -0.14 -42.42
N LYS A 1155 20.55 0.26 -41.33
CA LYS A 1155 20.88 -0.18 -39.96
C LYS A 1155 20.76 -1.71 -39.80
N ARG A 1156 19.73 -2.31 -40.40
CA ARG A 1156 19.53 -3.76 -40.36
C ARG A 1156 20.69 -4.50 -41.03
N ARG A 1157 21.15 -4.02 -42.18
CA ARG A 1157 22.33 -4.56 -42.88
C ARG A 1157 23.62 -4.40 -42.09
N GLU A 1158 23.84 -3.25 -41.45
CA GLU A 1158 24.98 -3.03 -40.55
C GLU A 1158 25.02 -4.07 -39.41
N GLN A 1159 23.85 -4.47 -38.90
CA GLN A 1159 23.71 -5.52 -37.89
C GLN A 1159 23.91 -6.93 -38.47
N GLU A 1160 23.33 -7.22 -39.64
CA GLU A 1160 23.55 -8.48 -40.40
C GLU A 1160 25.05 -8.67 -40.70
N ASP A 1161 25.73 -7.64 -41.21
CA ASP A 1161 27.16 -7.64 -41.55
C ASP A 1161 28.05 -7.83 -40.31
N PHE A 1162 27.69 -7.24 -39.17
CA PHE A 1162 28.40 -7.47 -37.89
C PHE A 1162 28.26 -8.92 -37.41
N ILE A 1163 27.05 -9.49 -37.47
CA ILE A 1163 26.80 -10.88 -37.04
C ILE A 1163 27.50 -11.86 -37.99
N ALA A 1164 27.49 -11.59 -39.30
CA ALA A 1164 28.20 -12.40 -40.29
C ALA A 1164 29.72 -12.33 -40.13
N SER A 1165 30.30 -11.13 -39.94
CA SER A 1165 31.75 -10.96 -39.71
C SER A 1165 32.23 -11.44 -38.34
N THR A 1166 31.31 -11.77 -37.42
CA THR A 1166 31.60 -12.44 -36.14
C THR A 1166 31.12 -13.91 -36.10
N ALA A 1167 30.80 -14.51 -37.25
CA ALA A 1167 30.42 -15.92 -37.37
C ALA A 1167 31.54 -16.86 -36.91
N ASP A 1168 32.71 -16.75 -37.54
CA ASP A 1168 33.87 -17.64 -37.39
C ASP A 1168 34.40 -17.76 -35.94
N TYR A 1169 34.11 -16.77 -35.08
CA TYR A 1169 34.51 -16.77 -33.68
C TYR A 1169 33.63 -17.66 -32.78
N ALA A 1170 32.46 -18.08 -33.25
CA ALA A 1170 31.58 -19.01 -32.54
C ALA A 1170 31.85 -20.47 -32.90
N ASP A 1171 32.18 -20.74 -34.17
CA ASP A 1171 32.37 -22.10 -34.69
C ASP A 1171 33.82 -22.63 -34.55
N ALA A 1172 34.74 -21.80 -34.06
CA ALA A 1172 36.12 -22.20 -33.78
C ALA A 1172 36.15 -23.31 -32.70
N PRO A 1173 36.54 -24.56 -33.03
CA PRO A 1173 36.50 -25.66 -32.08
C PRO A 1173 37.51 -25.44 -30.94
N ALA A 1174 37.07 -25.65 -29.70
CA ALA A 1174 37.94 -25.57 -28.53
C ALA A 1174 38.99 -26.71 -28.58
N GLU A 1175 40.21 -26.39 -29.01
CA GLU A 1175 41.31 -27.37 -29.12
C GLU A 1175 41.55 -28.09 -27.78
N PRO A 1176 41.44 -29.43 -27.73
CA PRO A 1176 41.56 -30.18 -26.49
C PRO A 1176 43.01 -30.13 -25.97
N THR A 1177 43.20 -29.41 -24.88
CA THR A 1177 44.52 -29.07 -24.32
C THR A 1177 45.13 -30.27 -23.56
N THR A 1178 45.58 -31.27 -24.31
CA THR A 1178 46.20 -32.51 -23.80
C THR A 1178 47.62 -32.26 -23.28
N ALA A 1179 47.72 -31.66 -22.09
CA ALA A 1179 48.98 -31.43 -21.39
C ALA A 1179 49.57 -32.73 -20.82
N THR A 1180 50.23 -33.51 -21.67
CA THR A 1180 50.95 -34.73 -21.28
C THR A 1180 52.22 -34.36 -20.51
N MET A 1181 52.23 -34.54 -19.18
CA MET A 1181 53.44 -34.38 -18.38
C MET A 1181 54.34 -35.61 -18.53
N GLY A 1182 55.28 -35.56 -19.49
CA GLY A 1182 56.42 -36.47 -19.53
C GLY A 1182 57.39 -36.17 -18.38
N ALA A 1183 57.90 -37.21 -17.74
CA ALA A 1183 59.03 -37.10 -16.82
C ALA A 1183 60.34 -37.23 -17.60
N LEU A 1184 61.35 -36.47 -17.19
CA LEU A 1184 62.77 -36.73 -17.45
C LEU A 1184 63.53 -36.44 -16.16
N ASP A 1185 64.49 -37.31 -15.87
CA ASP A 1185 65.39 -37.21 -14.72
C ASP A 1185 66.61 -36.33 -15.05
N ASP A 1186 67.39 -35.96 -14.04
CA ASP A 1186 68.68 -35.28 -14.19
C ASP A 1186 69.77 -36.30 -14.60
N GLU A 1187 70.49 -36.06 -15.70
CA GLU A 1187 71.89 -36.49 -15.90
C GLU A 1187 72.67 -35.37 -16.62
N ASP A 1188 73.98 -35.30 -16.37
CA ASP A 1188 74.91 -34.31 -16.90
C ASP A 1188 75.26 -34.57 -18.40
N ASP A 1189 75.74 -33.56 -19.12
CA ASP A 1189 77.17 -33.51 -19.56
C ASP A 1189 77.53 -32.13 -20.16
N ASP A 1190 78.82 -31.96 -20.50
CA ASP A 1190 79.51 -30.74 -20.94
C ASP A 1190 79.30 -30.33 -22.44
N SER A 1191 79.90 -29.20 -22.78
CA SER A 1191 80.43 -28.78 -24.11
C SER A 1191 79.62 -27.85 -25.06
N ASP A 1192 80.19 -26.65 -25.23
CA ASP A 1192 80.64 -26.04 -26.49
C ASP A 1192 79.71 -25.49 -27.61
N ILE A 1193 79.92 -24.18 -27.84
CA ILE A 1193 80.24 -23.49 -29.12
C ILE A 1193 79.11 -23.05 -30.09
N ASP A 1194 79.13 -21.73 -30.36
CA ASP A 1194 78.73 -20.91 -31.52
C ASP A 1194 77.53 -21.28 -32.42
N GLY A 1195 76.65 -20.29 -32.63
CA GLY A 1195 75.52 -20.29 -33.59
C GLY A 1195 74.72 -18.99 -33.59
#